data_AF-A0A8H4PF69-F1
#
_entry.id   AF-A0A8H4PF69-F1
#
_cell.length_a   1.000
_cell.length_b   1.000
_cell.length_c   1.000
_cell.angle_alpha   90.00
_cell.angle_beta   90.00
_cell.angle_gamma   90.00
#
_symmetry.space_group_name_H-M   'P 1'
#
loop_
_entity.id
_entity.type
_entity.pdbx_description
1 polymer ?
#
loop_
_entity_poly.entity_id
_entity_poly.type
_entity_poly.pdbx_seq_one_letter_code
_entity_poly.pdbx_strand_id
1 'polypeptide(L)'
;MTTNFTEVIDFFGLNCPNGGKYYICAGSWVEFMGCCTSDPCADGTGICPTKNHRPAGYNQTRLDAATADVPGESTAEKLYKFPVTCYGDEGWLNRYACSNKGVSFFGCCKTDPCFTKFEKPPECARKDLQLAVLRDNEYRYLVNAYDDTYNVSLTDPSNLPIENGKISVEETQNGLVGYAAVAGASFGALAIVVFLLGLVWKYWLAKPQAKRSQPLPMSPMSPQPKTDKSYIPVLSEVSLKEGSAPQHSSAVAPIASGHSPQQLHSWSANKAAAWLGDTFLTLTPVIFIVLAIIAVRLDGQPKSAFGQRAMEWTRLSPTVYPIIFAAVSGRFYKNLARWCLEKPNGVGLAVLEQIFGSQSFAAAFERLCFVRTHVLIGVTIIVTWAMSPLGGQSASRLLSFGNSSTSADAIIYYADPTYQKSNFLVWDSAISSMSSVQALYSSSLMSSLEQKRSPRDLWGQPKIPQWPRGLDARTYDVDSNALSTGDSYYASLLGIKMHGLDLPSGHIEYAFTVETSYLDFDCRHTHSIDLRKAPRDNETAILNMWHADVNSSRYPMTIDDVPFIVNVSLPTNWDDWMGLEDPPPLSMRYISRWADFLPWMNTQLMVADCSMESVTLETDMQCSGTSCAAHRQRRLNSRQRPGNRFPDLMLQEPMKLWNAFSLWANSTGSLAFSLASPIENYFVDETFPYSGQPTRNWTKVDTSKFENIWSRRFTTAFNTYWESTLNPNGHTNVSFQTDHSINTVSVEHSNLSPFMNSTTGTVKVTNELYIANRLWIALLLLTTMILMVLAICGLVLQAFIRGPDVLGYASTLTRDNPYVPVPPGGSYLDGPDRARGLKHLRLQLADVHPQGATGYVAVRSIPAMQDDDKFAAPLDRKRLYE
;
A
#
# COMPACT_ATOMS: atom_id res chain seq x y z
N MET A 1 44.78 28.53 -0.75
CA MET A 1 45.35 28.05 -2.02
C MET A 1 45.59 29.25 -2.91
N THR A 2 46.81 29.45 -3.40
CA THR A 2 47.07 30.40 -4.49
C THR A 2 46.57 29.74 -5.78
N THR A 3 45.42 30.17 -6.28
CA THR A 3 44.79 29.61 -7.47
C THR A 3 45.71 29.79 -8.69
N ASN A 4 46.08 28.70 -9.36
CA ASN A 4 46.87 28.76 -10.59
C ASN A 4 45.95 29.07 -11.79
N PHE A 5 45.72 30.36 -12.06
CA PHE A 5 44.84 30.79 -13.15
C PHE A 5 45.28 30.33 -14.55
N THR A 6 46.53 29.88 -14.70
CA THR A 6 47.02 29.27 -15.95
C THR A 6 46.21 28.04 -16.35
N GLU A 7 45.82 27.21 -15.38
CA GLU A 7 45.04 25.98 -15.62
C GLU A 7 43.58 26.30 -15.97
N VAL A 8 43.01 27.32 -15.32
CA VAL A 8 41.66 27.84 -15.61
C VAL A 8 41.58 28.42 -17.03
N ILE A 9 42.59 29.20 -17.44
CA ILE A 9 42.70 29.75 -18.79
C ILE A 9 42.78 28.64 -19.84
N ASP A 10 43.57 27.59 -19.57
CA ASP A 10 43.74 26.46 -20.49
C ASP A 10 42.48 25.59 -20.59
N PHE A 11 41.79 25.38 -19.46
CA PHE A 11 40.53 24.63 -19.35
C PHE A 11 39.41 25.26 -20.19
N PHE A 12 39.18 26.56 -20.03
CA PHE A 12 38.19 27.30 -20.82
C PHE A 12 38.69 27.68 -22.23
N GLY A 13 39.95 27.36 -22.55
CA GLY A 13 40.56 27.64 -23.85
C GLY A 13 40.68 29.13 -24.18
N LEU A 14 40.77 29.99 -23.18
CA LEU A 14 40.90 31.45 -23.34
C LEU A 14 42.24 31.81 -23.98
N ASN A 15 42.24 32.68 -24.98
CA ASN A 15 43.44 32.97 -25.77
C ASN A 15 43.53 34.42 -26.26
N CYS A 16 44.71 34.79 -26.76
CA CYS A 16 45.01 36.10 -27.32
C CYS A 16 45.29 35.99 -28.82
N PRO A 17 44.25 36.07 -29.69
CA PRO A 17 44.39 35.85 -31.12
C PRO A 17 45.35 36.85 -31.80
N ASN A 18 45.43 38.08 -31.26
CA ASN A 18 46.24 39.17 -31.82
C ASN A 18 47.52 39.47 -31.01
N GLY A 19 48.05 38.45 -30.33
CA GLY A 19 49.28 38.51 -29.53
C GLY A 19 49.09 39.05 -28.11
N GLY A 20 50.13 38.90 -27.28
CA GLY A 20 50.06 39.13 -25.83
C GLY A 20 49.82 37.85 -25.04
N LYS A 21 49.70 37.97 -23.72
CA LYS A 21 49.30 36.87 -22.82
C LYS A 21 47.93 37.18 -22.22
N TYR A 22 47.19 36.12 -21.91
CA TYR A 22 45.91 36.24 -21.22
C TYR A 22 46.18 36.34 -19.72
N TYR A 23 45.61 37.34 -19.07
CA TYR A 23 45.77 37.57 -17.63
C TYR A 23 44.42 37.59 -16.94
N ILE A 24 44.40 37.05 -15.72
CA ILE A 24 43.31 37.16 -14.74
C ILE A 24 43.93 37.74 -13.47
N CYS A 25 43.69 39.02 -13.21
CA CYS A 25 44.27 39.75 -12.08
C CYS A 25 43.34 39.73 -10.86
N ALA A 26 42.98 38.53 -10.37
CA ALA A 26 42.12 38.40 -9.19
C ALA A 26 42.77 39.04 -7.95
N GLY A 27 41.99 39.83 -7.19
CA GLY A 27 42.46 40.56 -6.01
C GLY A 27 43.27 41.84 -6.28
N SER A 28 43.40 42.26 -7.54
CA SER A 28 43.96 43.59 -7.89
C SER A 28 42.88 44.68 -7.79
N TRP A 29 43.27 45.96 -7.74
CA TRP A 29 42.31 47.08 -7.61
C TRP A 29 41.25 47.09 -8.73
N VAL A 30 41.67 46.73 -9.94
CA VAL A 30 40.79 46.40 -11.06
C VAL A 30 41.00 44.93 -11.40
N GLU A 31 40.01 44.07 -11.20
CA GLU A 31 40.13 42.63 -11.46
C GLU A 31 40.06 42.32 -12.97
N PHE A 32 41.09 42.72 -13.71
CA PHE A 32 41.14 42.61 -15.15
C PHE A 32 41.21 41.15 -15.62
N MET A 33 40.44 40.88 -16.67
CA MET A 33 40.43 39.61 -17.37
C MET A 33 40.53 39.87 -18.88
N GLY A 34 41.65 39.52 -19.49
CA GLY A 34 41.84 39.73 -20.93
C GLY A 34 43.28 39.70 -21.40
N CYS A 35 43.49 40.12 -22.64
CA CYS A 35 44.79 40.02 -23.31
C CYS A 35 45.62 41.30 -23.18
N CYS A 36 46.83 41.16 -22.65
CA CYS A 36 47.77 42.26 -22.48
C CYS A 36 49.19 41.84 -22.90
N THR A 37 49.96 42.76 -23.49
CA THR A 37 51.38 42.50 -23.83
C THR A 37 52.34 42.76 -22.67
N SER A 38 51.91 43.53 -21.68
CA SER A 38 52.59 43.68 -20.38
C SER A 38 51.79 42.95 -19.31
N ASP A 39 52.42 42.53 -18.22
CA ASP A 39 51.71 41.94 -17.08
C ASP A 39 50.92 43.05 -16.34
N PRO A 40 49.56 43.04 -16.39
CA PRO A 40 48.74 44.05 -15.73
C PRO A 40 48.55 43.75 -14.24
N CYS A 41 48.92 42.56 -13.76
CA CYS A 41 48.73 42.16 -12.37
C CYS A 41 49.95 42.49 -11.50
N ALA A 42 51.10 42.80 -12.12
CA ALA A 42 52.39 42.93 -11.43
C ALA A 42 52.48 44.09 -10.43
N ASP A 43 51.74 45.17 -10.64
CA ASP A 43 51.72 46.36 -9.77
C ASP A 43 50.50 46.43 -8.84
N GLY A 44 49.64 45.40 -8.86
CA GLY A 44 48.40 45.32 -8.07
C GLY A 44 47.27 46.25 -8.54
N THR A 45 47.48 47.03 -9.60
CA THR A 45 46.42 47.88 -10.17
C THR A 45 45.45 47.08 -11.01
N GLY A 46 45.95 46.05 -11.71
CA GLY A 46 45.16 45.25 -12.64
C GLY A 46 44.74 46.00 -13.90
N ILE A 47 45.30 47.18 -14.19
CA ILE A 47 44.92 47.97 -15.37
C ILE A 47 45.88 47.68 -16.53
N CYS A 48 45.39 47.05 -17.60
CA CYS A 48 46.19 46.90 -18.82
C CYS A 48 46.27 48.25 -19.59
N PRO A 49 47.47 48.82 -19.83
CA PRO A 49 47.59 50.06 -20.59
C PRO A 49 46.96 49.94 -21.97
N THR A 50 46.29 50.99 -22.47
CA THR A 50 45.58 50.96 -23.77
C THR A 50 46.50 50.57 -24.95
N LYS A 51 47.79 50.93 -24.88
CA LYS A 51 48.80 50.52 -25.87
C LYS A 51 49.19 49.05 -25.74
N ASN A 52 48.94 48.39 -24.63
CA ASN A 52 49.27 46.99 -24.40
C ASN A 52 48.04 46.08 -24.46
N HIS A 53 46.84 46.66 -24.41
CA HIS A 53 45.58 45.95 -24.52
C HIS A 53 45.36 45.33 -25.90
N ARG A 54 44.90 44.08 -25.93
CA ARG A 54 44.63 43.28 -27.14
C ARG A 54 43.27 42.60 -27.01
N PRO A 55 42.57 42.35 -28.13
CA PRO A 55 41.33 41.58 -28.12
C PRO A 55 41.55 40.18 -27.54
N ALA A 56 40.63 39.75 -26.68
CA ALA A 56 40.58 38.41 -26.13
C ALA A 56 39.66 37.51 -26.96
N GLY A 57 40.00 36.24 -27.02
CA GLY A 57 39.25 35.19 -27.70
C GLY A 57 39.23 33.90 -26.90
N TYR A 58 38.64 32.86 -27.47
CA TYR A 58 38.51 31.54 -26.87
C TYR A 58 38.54 30.43 -27.94
N ASN A 59 38.95 29.23 -27.55
CA ASN A 59 38.85 28.04 -28.39
C ASN A 59 37.48 27.40 -28.23
N GLN A 60 36.65 27.52 -29.27
CA GLN A 60 35.27 27.03 -29.25
C GLN A 60 35.17 25.53 -28.92
N THR A 61 36.02 24.68 -29.50
CA THR A 61 35.99 23.23 -29.26
C THR A 61 36.33 22.87 -27.81
N ARG A 62 37.28 23.57 -27.19
CA ARG A 62 37.61 23.36 -25.78
C ARG A 62 36.54 23.89 -24.85
N LEU A 63 35.97 25.04 -25.17
CA LEU A 63 34.89 25.63 -24.39
C LEU A 63 33.61 24.78 -24.44
N ASP A 64 33.27 24.23 -25.61
CA ASP A 64 32.15 23.33 -25.78
C ASP A 64 32.39 22.01 -25.01
N ALA A 65 33.62 21.50 -24.97
CA ALA A 65 33.99 20.31 -24.19
C ALA A 65 33.97 20.55 -22.67
N ALA A 66 34.42 21.72 -22.21
CA ALA A 66 34.42 22.11 -20.81
C ALA A 66 33.00 22.39 -20.25
N THR A 67 31.99 22.49 -21.11
CA THR A 67 30.60 22.85 -20.75
C THR A 67 29.56 21.88 -21.32
N ALA A 68 29.97 20.62 -21.53
CA ALA A 68 29.23 19.59 -22.26
C ALA A 68 27.98 19.04 -21.53
N ASP A 69 27.85 19.22 -20.22
CA ASP A 69 26.75 18.65 -19.40
C ASP A 69 25.44 19.48 -19.39
N VAL A 70 25.35 20.55 -20.19
CA VAL A 70 24.11 21.36 -20.31
C VAL A 70 23.57 21.25 -21.75
N PRO A 71 22.56 20.38 -22.01
CA PRO A 71 21.97 20.23 -23.33
C PRO A 71 21.03 21.40 -23.66
N GLY A 72 21.19 22.01 -24.84
CA GLY A 72 20.21 22.94 -25.43
C GLY A 72 20.54 24.43 -25.42
N GLU A 73 21.71 24.83 -24.90
CA GLU A 73 22.11 26.25 -24.80
C GLU A 73 23.27 26.58 -25.77
N SER A 74 23.23 27.73 -26.43
CA SER A 74 24.26 28.13 -27.42
C SER A 74 25.59 28.53 -26.75
N THR A 75 26.75 28.36 -27.43
CA THR A 75 28.07 28.74 -26.89
C THR A 75 28.13 30.22 -26.47
N ALA A 76 27.35 31.10 -27.12
CA ALA A 76 27.24 32.51 -26.76
C ALA A 76 26.51 32.73 -25.43
N GLU A 77 25.35 32.10 -25.20
CA GLU A 77 24.62 32.14 -23.92
C GLU A 77 25.46 31.62 -22.76
N LYS A 78 26.23 30.54 -23.00
CA LYS A 78 27.17 29.98 -22.01
C LYS A 78 28.28 30.95 -21.65
N LEU A 79 28.80 31.71 -22.63
CA LEU A 79 29.80 32.75 -22.39
C LEU A 79 29.22 33.98 -21.71
N TYR A 80 27.95 34.32 -21.91
CA TYR A 80 27.28 35.41 -21.18
C TYR A 80 27.12 35.12 -19.68
N LYS A 81 27.25 33.86 -19.24
CA LYS A 81 27.32 33.49 -17.82
C LYS A 81 28.68 33.74 -17.16
N PHE A 82 29.74 34.03 -17.91
CA PHE A 82 31.00 34.47 -17.29
C PHE A 82 30.76 35.80 -16.54
N PRO A 83 31.30 35.99 -15.33
CA PRO A 83 31.10 37.19 -14.51
C PRO A 83 31.94 38.38 -14.98
N VAL A 84 31.84 38.74 -16.28
CA VAL A 84 32.64 39.79 -16.90
C VAL A 84 31.79 41.01 -17.21
N THR A 85 32.26 42.18 -16.78
CA THR A 85 31.68 43.49 -17.07
C THR A 85 32.69 44.43 -17.73
N CYS A 86 32.20 45.51 -18.32
CA CYS A 86 33.04 46.50 -18.98
C CYS A 86 33.37 47.63 -18.01
N TYR A 87 34.66 47.87 -17.80
CA TYR A 87 35.13 48.87 -16.84
C TYR A 87 34.59 50.27 -17.18
N GLY A 88 33.83 50.85 -16.25
CA GLY A 88 33.26 52.20 -16.36
C GLY A 88 31.83 52.29 -16.90
N ASP A 89 31.15 51.17 -17.21
CA ASP A 89 29.73 51.13 -17.57
C ASP A 89 28.95 50.25 -16.56
N GLU A 90 27.89 50.77 -15.94
CA GLU A 90 27.03 50.02 -14.99
C GLU A 90 26.05 49.03 -15.69
N GLY A 91 26.36 48.58 -16.92
CA GLY A 91 25.46 47.72 -17.71
C GLY A 91 26.12 46.81 -18.74
N TRP A 92 25.39 45.80 -19.21
CA TRP A 92 25.83 44.75 -20.15
C TRP A 92 26.02 45.21 -21.62
N LEU A 93 25.80 46.50 -21.93
CA LEU A 93 25.57 47.01 -23.28
C LEU A 93 26.76 46.89 -24.26
N ASN A 94 27.99 46.67 -23.77
CA ASN A 94 29.22 46.65 -24.58
C ASN A 94 29.99 45.32 -24.49
N ARG A 95 29.36 44.27 -23.96
CA ARG A 95 29.98 42.93 -23.83
C ARG A 95 29.57 42.04 -25.00
N TYR A 96 30.55 41.38 -25.60
CA TYR A 96 30.31 40.52 -26.77
C TYR A 96 31.06 39.19 -26.69
N ALA A 97 30.40 38.15 -27.19
CA ALA A 97 30.94 36.81 -27.33
C ALA A 97 30.48 36.22 -28.68
N CYS A 98 31.42 35.96 -29.59
CA CYS A 98 31.11 35.35 -30.89
C CYS A 98 32.31 34.64 -31.50
N SER A 99 32.04 33.71 -32.41
CA SER A 99 33.03 32.93 -33.15
C SER A 99 32.59 32.80 -34.61
N ASN A 100 33.49 33.09 -35.55
CA ASN A 100 33.27 32.86 -36.97
C ASN A 100 34.60 32.57 -37.69
N LYS A 101 34.60 31.63 -38.64
CA LYS A 101 35.79 31.22 -39.44
C LYS A 101 37.06 30.95 -38.61
N GLY A 102 36.92 30.38 -37.42
CA GLY A 102 38.05 30.03 -36.54
C GLY A 102 38.65 31.20 -35.76
N VAL A 103 38.06 32.40 -35.85
CA VAL A 103 38.41 33.57 -35.02
C VAL A 103 37.26 33.85 -34.07
N SER A 104 37.58 34.04 -32.79
CA SER A 104 36.60 34.31 -31.74
C SER A 104 36.94 35.61 -31.02
N PHE A 105 35.89 36.26 -30.53
CA PHE A 105 35.98 37.44 -29.68
C PHE A 105 35.22 37.17 -28.39
N PHE A 106 35.83 37.49 -27.27
CA PHE A 106 35.20 37.48 -25.95
C PHE A 106 35.77 38.64 -25.11
N GLY A 107 34.91 39.58 -24.75
CA GLY A 107 35.30 40.73 -23.95
C GLY A 107 34.44 41.96 -24.21
N CYS A 108 34.99 43.14 -23.92
CA CYS A 108 34.29 44.41 -24.01
C CYS A 108 34.74 45.24 -25.21
N CYS A 109 33.77 45.71 -26.00
CA CYS A 109 34.01 46.55 -27.16
C CYS A 109 32.88 47.60 -27.29
N LYS A 110 33.20 48.84 -27.63
CA LYS A 110 32.18 49.90 -27.85
C LYS A 110 31.37 49.70 -29.12
N THR A 111 31.92 48.95 -30.07
CA THR A 111 31.27 48.63 -31.34
C THR A 111 31.08 47.13 -31.40
N ASP A 112 29.87 46.67 -31.74
CA ASP A 112 29.57 45.24 -31.84
C ASP A 112 30.55 44.52 -32.80
N PRO A 113 31.50 43.72 -32.27
CA PRO A 113 32.48 43.01 -33.08
C PRO A 113 31.86 41.79 -33.78
N CYS A 114 30.63 41.42 -33.42
CA CYS A 114 29.88 40.29 -33.94
C CYS A 114 28.93 40.69 -35.08
N PHE A 115 28.67 41.99 -35.29
CA PHE A 115 27.74 42.49 -36.32
C PHE A 115 28.29 42.44 -37.76
N THR A 116 29.51 41.93 -37.97
CA THR A 116 30.03 41.80 -39.34
C THR A 116 29.26 40.72 -40.09
N LYS A 117 28.70 41.05 -41.27
CA LYS A 117 28.09 40.08 -42.21
C LYS A 117 28.97 38.81 -42.25
N PHE A 118 28.35 37.62 -42.16
CA PHE A 118 28.94 36.26 -42.01
C PHE A 118 30.21 35.92 -42.83
N GLU A 119 30.66 36.79 -43.72
CA GLU A 119 31.87 36.70 -44.52
C GLU A 119 33.16 37.15 -43.82
N LYS A 120 33.10 38.00 -42.78
CA LYS A 120 34.29 38.51 -42.06
C LYS A 120 34.44 37.92 -40.64
N PRO A 121 35.68 37.74 -40.15
CA PRO A 121 35.93 37.32 -38.77
C PRO A 121 35.56 38.45 -37.79
N PRO A 122 35.16 38.13 -36.54
CA PRO A 122 34.84 39.13 -35.53
C PRO A 122 36.08 39.95 -35.18
N GLU A 123 35.96 41.28 -35.23
CA GLU A 123 37.08 42.20 -34.99
C GLU A 123 36.61 43.43 -34.20
N CYS A 124 37.21 43.64 -33.03
CA CYS A 124 37.05 44.87 -32.25
C CYS A 124 38.24 45.80 -32.53
N ALA A 125 37.97 46.99 -33.07
CA ALA A 125 39.01 47.97 -33.30
C ALA A 125 39.65 48.39 -31.97
N ARG A 126 40.97 48.55 -31.93
CA ARG A 126 41.72 48.80 -30.68
C ARG A 126 41.32 50.07 -29.94
N LYS A 127 40.80 51.06 -30.66
CA LYS A 127 40.27 52.32 -30.10
C LYS A 127 38.92 52.13 -29.39
N ASP A 128 38.20 51.06 -29.74
CA ASP A 128 36.88 50.71 -29.24
C ASP A 128 36.96 49.58 -28.19
N LEU A 129 38.14 48.99 -27.98
CA LEU A 129 38.39 47.93 -27.02
C LEU A 129 38.39 48.47 -25.57
N GLN A 130 37.47 47.95 -24.75
CA GLN A 130 37.30 48.33 -23.34
C GLN A 130 37.83 47.24 -22.40
N LEU A 131 38.30 47.65 -21.22
CA LEU A 131 38.79 46.70 -20.21
C LEU A 131 37.62 45.83 -19.72
N ALA A 132 37.83 44.52 -19.77
CA ALA A 132 36.94 43.54 -19.19
C ALA A 132 37.38 43.27 -17.74
N VAL A 133 36.44 43.37 -16.82
CA VAL A 133 36.69 43.26 -15.37
C VAL A 133 35.73 42.25 -14.75
N LEU A 134 36.25 41.48 -13.79
CA LEU A 134 35.46 40.56 -12.98
C LEU A 134 34.61 41.34 -11.97
N ARG A 135 33.39 40.86 -11.70
CA ARG A 135 32.52 41.44 -10.67
C ARG A 135 32.82 40.81 -9.30
N ASP A 136 32.77 41.63 -8.24
CA ASP A 136 32.76 41.28 -6.81
C ASP A 136 33.28 39.88 -6.39
N ASN A 137 34.60 39.62 -6.46
CA ASN A 137 35.21 38.36 -5.99
C ASN A 137 34.65 37.07 -6.66
N GLU A 138 33.95 37.17 -7.79
CA GLU A 138 33.31 36.05 -8.50
C GLU A 138 34.29 35.11 -9.23
N TYR A 139 35.61 35.33 -9.11
CA TYR A 139 36.61 34.39 -9.63
C TYR A 139 36.47 32.97 -9.02
N ARG A 140 35.83 32.85 -7.84
CA ARG A 140 35.51 31.54 -7.22
C ARG A 140 34.60 30.68 -8.10
N TYR A 141 33.73 31.27 -8.93
CA TYR A 141 32.93 30.52 -9.89
C TYR A 141 33.79 29.84 -10.95
N LEU A 142 34.79 30.55 -11.49
CA LEU A 142 35.73 30.02 -12.49
C LEU A 142 36.58 28.88 -11.93
N VAL A 143 36.95 28.98 -10.65
CA VAL A 143 37.75 27.97 -9.95
C VAL A 143 36.90 26.77 -9.56
N ASN A 144 35.69 26.97 -9.04
CA ASN A 144 34.79 25.89 -8.68
C ASN A 144 34.34 25.11 -9.92
N ALA A 145 34.02 25.77 -11.04
CA ALA A 145 33.70 25.09 -12.29
C ALA A 145 34.89 24.23 -12.80
N TYR A 146 36.13 24.67 -12.57
CA TYR A 146 37.32 23.89 -12.85
C TYR A 146 37.46 22.69 -11.87
N ASP A 147 37.32 22.92 -10.56
CA ASP A 147 37.44 21.90 -9.51
C ASP A 147 36.37 20.81 -9.59
N ASP A 148 35.10 21.18 -9.86
CA ASP A 148 33.98 20.25 -10.00
C ASP A 148 34.19 19.28 -11.18
N THR A 149 34.83 19.74 -12.26
CA THR A 149 35.09 18.89 -13.43
C THR A 149 36.31 17.98 -13.23
N TYR A 150 37.33 18.44 -12.48
CA TYR A 150 38.54 17.66 -12.22
C TYR A 150 38.33 16.60 -11.12
N ASN A 151 37.48 16.90 -10.13
CA ASN A 151 37.17 15.99 -9.01
C ASN A 151 36.15 14.88 -9.34
N VAL A 152 35.55 14.88 -10.54
CA VAL A 152 34.65 13.81 -11.00
C VAL A 152 35.40 12.56 -11.51
N SER A 153 36.74 12.57 -11.57
CA SER A 153 37.52 11.45 -12.11
C SER A 153 38.38 10.65 -11.11
N LEU A 154 38.25 10.85 -9.80
CA LEU A 154 38.94 10.03 -8.79
C LEU A 154 38.15 9.89 -7.48
N THR A 155 37.14 9.00 -7.45
CA THR A 155 36.88 8.13 -6.29
C THR A 155 36.03 6.94 -6.71
N ASP A 156 36.69 5.80 -6.84
CA ASP A 156 36.11 4.47 -6.92
C ASP A 156 35.32 4.17 -5.62
N PRO A 157 34.04 3.79 -5.65
CA PRO A 157 33.25 3.52 -4.46
C PRO A 157 33.57 2.12 -3.92
N SER A 158 34.77 1.96 -3.38
CA SER A 158 35.16 0.79 -2.60
C SER A 158 36.07 1.21 -1.46
N ASN A 159 35.49 1.86 -0.45
CA ASN A 159 35.83 1.76 0.98
C ASN A 159 35.33 2.99 1.71
N LEU A 160 34.29 2.82 2.53
CA LEU A 160 34.14 3.35 3.90
C LEU A 160 32.81 2.79 4.48
N PRO A 161 32.69 2.67 5.81
CA PRO A 161 32.24 1.43 6.44
C PRO A 161 30.72 1.44 6.65
N ILE A 162 30.10 0.31 6.33
CA ILE A 162 28.74 -0.01 6.77
C ILE A 162 28.80 -0.22 8.29
N GLU A 163 28.51 0.83 9.06
CA GLU A 163 28.17 0.69 10.46
C GLU A 163 26.73 0.13 10.51
N ASN A 164 26.65 -1.19 10.58
CA ASN A 164 25.40 -1.92 10.82
C ASN A 164 24.85 -1.51 12.20
N GLY A 165 24.03 -0.47 12.22
CA GLY A 165 23.08 -0.22 13.29
C GLY A 165 22.13 -1.42 13.39
N LYS A 166 22.49 -2.38 14.24
CA LYS A 166 21.59 -3.44 14.70
C LYS A 166 20.38 -2.74 15.34
N ILE A 167 19.28 -2.68 14.58
CA ILE A 167 17.96 -2.56 15.17
C ILE A 167 17.76 -3.83 15.98
N SER A 168 17.84 -3.69 17.31
CA SER A 168 17.44 -4.73 18.25
C SER A 168 15.93 -4.89 18.14
N VAL A 169 15.51 -5.72 17.19
CA VAL A 169 14.20 -6.36 17.24
C VAL A 169 14.26 -7.30 18.44
N GLU A 170 13.61 -6.92 19.54
CA GLU A 170 13.20 -7.89 20.55
C GLU A 170 12.22 -8.84 19.88
N GLU A 171 12.78 -9.89 19.28
CA GLU A 171 12.05 -11.05 18.81
C GLU A 171 11.45 -11.73 20.05
N THR A 172 10.23 -11.33 20.39
CA THR A 172 9.47 -12.01 21.44
C THR A 172 9.29 -13.44 20.95
N GLN A 173 10.02 -14.38 21.56
CA GLN A 173 10.01 -15.81 21.29
C GLN A 173 8.61 -16.43 21.54
N ASN A 174 7.65 -16.15 20.67
CA ASN A 174 6.35 -16.81 20.64
C ASN A 174 6.29 -17.93 19.58
N GLY A 175 7.36 -18.09 18.79
CA GLY A 175 7.49 -19.13 17.75
C GLY A 175 7.75 -20.54 18.29
N LEU A 176 8.29 -20.69 19.52
CA LEU A 176 8.68 -22.00 20.04
C LEU A 176 7.51 -22.83 20.57
N VAL A 177 6.40 -22.18 20.98
CA VAL A 177 5.21 -22.84 21.52
C VAL A 177 4.37 -23.50 20.42
N GLY A 178 4.40 -22.95 19.20
CA GLY A 178 3.64 -23.46 18.04
C GLY A 178 4.15 -24.82 17.55
N TYR A 179 5.46 -24.99 17.42
CA TYR A 179 6.06 -26.27 17.03
C TYR A 179 5.85 -27.35 18.10
N ALA A 180 5.91 -26.99 19.39
CA ALA A 180 5.73 -27.93 20.48
C ALA A 180 4.28 -28.45 20.61
N ALA A 181 3.28 -27.59 20.41
CA ALA A 181 1.87 -27.98 20.46
C ALA A 181 1.45 -28.83 19.24
N VAL A 182 1.95 -28.47 18.04
CA VAL A 182 1.69 -29.21 16.78
C VAL A 182 2.46 -30.54 16.76
N ALA A 183 3.69 -30.57 17.29
CA ALA A 183 4.42 -31.81 17.51
C ALA A 183 3.71 -32.69 18.56
N GLY A 184 3.24 -32.12 19.68
CA GLY A 184 2.54 -32.86 20.73
C GLY A 184 1.28 -33.58 20.24
N ALA A 185 0.46 -32.93 19.41
CA ALA A 185 -0.73 -33.56 18.81
C ALA A 185 -0.38 -34.64 17.77
N SER A 186 0.68 -34.41 16.98
CA SER A 186 1.16 -35.34 15.96
C SER A 186 1.81 -36.59 16.59
N PHE A 187 2.63 -36.42 17.62
CA PHE A 187 3.23 -37.52 18.38
C PHE A 187 2.20 -38.23 19.25
N GLY A 188 1.20 -37.54 19.79
CA GLY A 188 0.09 -38.16 20.51
C GLY A 188 -0.75 -39.06 19.59
N ALA A 189 -1.09 -38.59 18.38
CA ALA A 189 -1.80 -39.39 17.40
C ALA A 189 -0.94 -40.55 16.87
N LEU A 190 0.35 -40.33 16.61
CA LEU A 190 1.28 -41.39 16.18
C LEU A 190 1.47 -42.44 17.29
N ALA A 191 1.57 -42.02 18.55
CA ALA A 191 1.64 -42.91 19.70
C ALA A 191 0.34 -43.71 19.87
N ILE A 192 -0.83 -43.10 19.63
CA ILE A 192 -2.12 -43.81 19.60
C ILE A 192 -2.16 -44.79 18.43
N VAL A 193 -1.64 -44.44 17.25
CA VAL A 193 -1.54 -45.35 16.08
C VAL A 193 -0.61 -46.52 16.38
N VAL A 194 0.58 -46.28 16.92
CA VAL A 194 1.53 -47.32 17.32
C VAL A 194 0.98 -48.17 18.47
N PHE A 195 0.26 -47.56 19.41
CA PHE A 195 -0.41 -48.26 20.50
C PHE A 195 -1.60 -49.10 20.00
N LEU A 196 -2.39 -48.61 19.05
CA LEU A 196 -3.49 -49.37 18.43
C LEU A 196 -2.94 -50.50 17.55
N LEU A 197 -1.88 -50.26 16.78
CA LEU A 197 -1.15 -51.30 16.05
C LEU A 197 -0.53 -52.32 17.01
N GLY A 198 0.00 -51.88 18.15
CA GLY A 198 0.55 -52.72 19.21
C GLY A 198 -0.52 -53.51 19.96
N LEU A 199 -1.70 -52.94 20.20
CA LEU A 199 -2.85 -53.63 20.78
C LEU A 199 -3.43 -54.66 19.81
N VAL A 200 -3.52 -54.31 18.53
CA VAL A 200 -3.88 -55.26 17.46
C VAL A 200 -2.84 -56.39 17.45
N TRP A 201 -1.54 -56.10 17.40
CA TRP A 201 -0.48 -57.11 17.46
C TRP A 201 -0.58 -58.00 18.72
N LYS A 202 -0.82 -57.42 19.90
CA LYS A 202 -0.92 -58.14 21.18
C LYS A 202 -2.18 -58.99 21.28
N TYR A 203 -3.32 -58.50 20.76
CA TYR A 203 -4.56 -59.27 20.67
C TYR A 203 -4.49 -60.37 19.58
N TRP A 204 -3.59 -60.22 18.61
CA TRP A 204 -3.36 -61.18 17.53
C TRP A 204 -2.36 -62.30 17.88
N LEU A 205 -1.47 -62.12 18.87
CA LEU A 205 -0.53 -63.15 19.34
C LEU A 205 -1.03 -64.00 20.53
N ALA A 206 -2.12 -63.62 21.18
CA ALA A 206 -2.69 -64.40 22.28
C ALA A 206 -3.42 -65.65 21.73
N LYS A 207 -2.71 -66.77 21.55
CA LYS A 207 -3.31 -68.11 21.33
C LYS A 207 -4.14 -68.51 22.56
N PRO A 208 -5.39 -68.99 22.42
CA PRO A 208 -6.08 -69.68 23.51
C PRO A 208 -5.46 -71.07 23.70
N GLN A 209 -4.89 -71.34 24.88
CA GLN A 209 -4.51 -72.70 25.27
C GLN A 209 -5.77 -73.51 25.59
N ALA A 210 -5.92 -74.64 24.89
CA ALA A 210 -6.88 -75.67 25.24
C ALA A 210 -6.52 -76.29 26.60
N LYS A 211 -7.36 -76.12 27.61
CA LYS A 211 -7.27 -76.89 28.86
C LYS A 211 -7.90 -78.27 28.65
N ARG A 212 -7.06 -79.29 28.74
CA ARG A 212 -7.40 -80.72 28.77
C ARG A 212 -7.76 -81.10 30.21
N SER A 213 -8.94 -81.66 30.44
CA SER A 213 -9.38 -82.18 31.74
C SER A 213 -9.46 -83.71 31.73
N GLN A 214 -8.95 -84.34 32.80
CA GLN A 214 -9.08 -85.76 33.14
C GLN A 214 -9.51 -85.91 34.63
N PRO A 215 -10.04 -87.08 35.07
CA PRO A 215 -11.18 -87.21 35.99
C PRO A 215 -10.86 -87.76 37.40
N LEU A 216 -11.86 -87.82 38.31
CA LEU A 216 -12.15 -88.76 39.46
C LEU A 216 -12.87 -88.05 40.66
N PRO A 217 -13.46 -88.72 41.69
CA PRO A 217 -14.45 -89.82 41.78
C PRO A 217 -15.70 -89.49 42.69
N MET A 218 -16.51 -90.52 43.04
CA MET A 218 -17.92 -90.57 43.53
C MET A 218 -18.30 -90.08 44.97
N SER A 219 -19.58 -89.60 45.08
CA SER A 219 -20.68 -89.82 46.10
C SER A 219 -20.55 -89.34 47.58
N PRO A 220 -21.67 -89.14 48.37
CA PRO A 220 -23.07 -89.61 48.18
C PRO A 220 -24.27 -88.63 48.49
N MET A 221 -25.48 -89.07 48.05
CA MET A 221 -26.90 -88.95 48.57
C MET A 221 -27.45 -87.61 49.13
N SER A 222 -28.50 -86.98 48.52
CA SER A 222 -29.99 -87.23 48.60
C SER A 222 -30.70 -86.26 49.58
N PRO A 223 -32.02 -85.90 49.51
CA PRO A 223 -33.11 -86.25 48.57
C PRO A 223 -33.88 -85.07 47.91
N GLN A 224 -34.68 -85.40 46.88
CA GLN A 224 -35.71 -84.56 46.23
C GLN A 224 -36.97 -84.30 47.11
N PRO A 225 -37.98 -83.53 46.62
CA PRO A 225 -39.08 -84.14 45.83
C PRO A 225 -39.50 -83.34 44.55
N LYS A 226 -39.74 -84.04 43.42
CA LYS A 226 -41.04 -84.31 42.71
C LYS A 226 -41.74 -83.08 42.11
N THR A 227 -42.29 -83.02 40.88
CA THR A 227 -43.11 -83.92 40.01
C THR A 227 -43.45 -83.09 38.74
N ASP A 228 -43.85 -83.54 37.54
CA ASP A 228 -44.26 -84.85 37.00
C ASP A 228 -44.17 -84.86 35.44
N LYS A 229 -43.81 -86.04 34.92
CA LYS A 229 -44.16 -86.77 33.67
C LYS A 229 -44.63 -86.10 32.36
N SER A 230 -43.82 -86.36 31.34
CA SER A 230 -44.08 -87.09 30.07
C SER A 230 -45.52 -87.46 29.64
N TYR A 231 -45.81 -87.30 28.34
CA TYR A 231 -46.55 -88.29 27.54
C TYR A 231 -46.28 -88.11 26.01
N ILE A 232 -45.88 -89.19 25.35
CA ILE A 232 -45.97 -89.48 23.90
C ILE A 232 -47.28 -90.30 23.79
N PRO A 233 -48.23 -90.16 22.81
CA PRO A 233 -48.01 -90.79 21.49
C PRO A 233 -48.95 -90.45 20.29
N VAL A 234 -48.67 -91.14 19.18
CA VAL A 234 -49.58 -91.75 18.18
C VAL A 234 -50.16 -90.91 17.03
N LEU A 235 -49.85 -91.40 15.82
CA LEU A 235 -50.44 -91.17 14.49
C LEU A 235 -51.98 -91.28 14.46
N SER A 236 -52.62 -90.48 13.61
CA SER A 236 -53.64 -90.99 12.68
C SER A 236 -53.92 -90.04 11.51
N GLU A 237 -54.15 -90.68 10.36
CA GLU A 237 -54.34 -90.14 9.01
C GLU A 237 -55.62 -89.31 8.86
N VAL A 238 -55.57 -88.26 8.03
CA VAL A 238 -56.70 -87.90 7.17
C VAL A 238 -56.21 -87.67 5.74
N SER A 239 -56.73 -88.53 4.88
CA SER A 239 -56.59 -88.62 3.44
C SER A 239 -57.14 -87.39 2.72
N LEU A 240 -56.47 -86.96 1.65
CA LEU A 240 -57.14 -86.48 0.44
C LEU A 240 -56.27 -86.79 -0.79
N LYS A 241 -56.82 -87.67 -1.63
CA LYS A 241 -56.30 -88.14 -2.91
C LYS A 241 -56.38 -87.09 -4.01
N GLU A 242 -55.39 -87.22 -4.90
CA GLU A 242 -55.40 -87.07 -6.36
C GLU A 242 -55.92 -85.76 -6.99
N GLY A 243 -54.94 -84.92 -7.34
CA GLY A 243 -54.97 -84.04 -8.51
C GLY A 243 -53.57 -84.02 -9.14
N SER A 244 -53.49 -84.44 -10.40
CA SER A 244 -52.32 -84.60 -11.27
C SER A 244 -51.26 -83.49 -11.21
N ALA A 245 -49.99 -83.91 -11.31
CA ALA A 245 -48.79 -83.06 -11.44
C ALA A 245 -48.81 -82.14 -12.67
N PRO A 246 -47.97 -81.10 -12.66
CA PRO A 246 -46.99 -80.98 -13.72
C PRO A 246 -45.56 -80.96 -13.14
N GLN A 247 -44.72 -81.79 -13.75
CA GLN A 247 -43.27 -81.68 -13.66
C GLN A 247 -42.84 -80.25 -14.03
N HIS A 248 -42.31 -79.52 -13.05
CA HIS A 248 -41.33 -78.47 -13.33
C HIS A 248 -40.01 -78.88 -12.72
N SER A 249 -39.27 -79.71 -13.47
CA SER A 249 -37.81 -79.71 -13.43
C SER A 249 -37.34 -78.35 -13.95
N SER A 250 -37.29 -77.35 -13.08
CA SER A 250 -36.57 -76.12 -13.33
C SER A 250 -35.08 -76.45 -13.33
N ALA A 251 -34.55 -76.75 -14.51
CA ALA A 251 -33.13 -76.74 -14.78
C ALA A 251 -32.59 -75.37 -14.37
N VAL A 252 -31.86 -75.32 -13.26
CA VAL A 252 -31.05 -74.15 -12.90
C VAL A 252 -30.03 -74.00 -14.03
N ALA A 253 -30.07 -72.87 -14.74
CA ALA A 253 -29.07 -72.57 -15.75
C ALA A 253 -27.69 -72.58 -15.08
N PRO A 254 -26.74 -73.44 -15.53
CA PRO A 254 -25.39 -73.40 -14.99
C PRO A 254 -24.77 -72.03 -15.28
N ILE A 255 -23.97 -71.52 -14.34
CA ILE A 255 -23.21 -70.29 -14.53
C ILE A 255 -22.48 -70.39 -15.87
N ALA A 256 -22.67 -69.39 -16.74
CA ALA A 256 -22.23 -69.38 -18.13
C ALA A 256 -20.71 -69.20 -18.27
N SER A 257 -19.94 -70.11 -17.66
CA SER A 257 -18.51 -70.32 -17.87
C SER A 257 -18.08 -71.46 -16.95
N GLY A 258 -17.58 -72.56 -17.52
CA GLY A 258 -16.92 -73.63 -16.75
C GLY A 258 -15.68 -73.08 -16.05
N HIS A 259 -15.83 -72.64 -14.82
CA HIS A 259 -14.71 -72.28 -13.97
C HIS A 259 -14.28 -73.54 -13.23
N SER A 260 -13.04 -73.99 -13.49
CA SER A 260 -12.42 -75.01 -12.67
C SER A 260 -12.25 -74.49 -11.24
N PRO A 261 -12.26 -75.36 -10.22
CA PRO A 261 -12.05 -74.95 -8.84
C PRO A 261 -10.81 -74.06 -8.71
N GLN A 262 -10.93 -72.91 -8.06
CA GLN A 262 -9.83 -71.94 -7.94
C GLN A 262 -9.47 -71.68 -6.47
N GLN A 263 -8.23 -71.26 -6.24
CA GLN A 263 -7.82 -70.75 -4.93
C GLN A 263 -8.42 -69.35 -4.72
N LEU A 264 -8.90 -69.09 -3.49
CA LEU A 264 -9.46 -67.79 -3.08
C LEU A 264 -8.49 -66.61 -3.31
N HIS A 265 -7.18 -66.88 -3.29
CA HIS A 265 -6.12 -65.88 -3.39
C HIS A 265 -5.38 -65.87 -4.75
N SER A 266 -6.05 -66.17 -5.86
CA SER A 266 -5.48 -65.85 -7.19
C SER A 266 -5.46 -64.33 -7.41
N TRP A 267 -4.30 -63.79 -7.79
CA TRP A 267 -4.14 -62.40 -8.22
C TRP A 267 -4.74 -62.24 -9.62
N SER A 268 -5.86 -61.53 -9.71
CA SER A 268 -6.46 -61.12 -10.98
C SER A 268 -6.19 -59.64 -11.24
N ALA A 269 -6.22 -59.21 -12.51
CA ALA A 269 -6.06 -57.81 -12.88
C ALA A 269 -7.01 -56.88 -12.11
N ASN A 270 -8.25 -57.32 -11.87
CA ASN A 270 -9.25 -56.58 -11.10
C ASN A 270 -8.87 -56.42 -9.62
N LYS A 271 -8.28 -57.44 -8.99
CA LYS A 271 -7.81 -57.36 -7.60
C LYS A 271 -6.59 -56.45 -7.48
N ALA A 272 -5.69 -56.48 -8.47
CA ALA A 272 -4.52 -55.59 -8.52
C ALA A 272 -4.94 -54.11 -8.67
N ALA A 273 -5.87 -53.83 -9.60
CA ALA A 273 -6.40 -52.49 -9.80
C ALA A 273 -7.15 -51.96 -8.56
N ALA A 274 -7.92 -52.81 -7.88
CA ALA A 274 -8.54 -52.47 -6.61
C ALA A 274 -7.47 -52.04 -5.60
N TRP A 275 -6.47 -52.90 -5.32
CA TRP A 275 -5.38 -52.63 -4.38
C TRP A 275 -4.60 -51.34 -4.67
N LEU A 276 -4.33 -51.03 -5.94
CA LEU A 276 -3.73 -49.75 -6.33
C LEU A 276 -4.63 -48.57 -5.98
N GLY A 277 -5.93 -48.69 -6.24
CA GLY A 277 -6.93 -47.69 -5.86
C GLY A 277 -7.01 -47.47 -4.34
N ASP A 278 -6.94 -48.53 -3.52
CA ASP A 278 -6.85 -48.40 -2.05
C ASP A 278 -5.62 -47.62 -1.64
N THR A 279 -4.47 -48.00 -2.22
CA THR A 279 -3.18 -47.42 -1.85
C THR A 279 -3.19 -45.93 -2.16
N PHE A 280 -3.71 -45.52 -3.32
CA PHE A 280 -3.90 -44.12 -3.65
C PHE A 280 -4.84 -43.41 -2.66
N LEU A 281 -5.98 -44.03 -2.34
CA LEU A 281 -6.94 -43.47 -1.39
C LEU A 281 -6.35 -43.32 0.01
N THR A 282 -5.45 -44.22 0.43
CA THR A 282 -4.75 -44.12 1.72
C THR A 282 -3.75 -42.97 1.80
N LEU A 283 -3.19 -42.53 0.67
CA LEU A 283 -2.29 -41.37 0.62
C LEU A 283 -3.02 -40.04 0.53
N THR A 284 -4.30 -40.05 0.12
CA THR A 284 -5.05 -38.83 -0.14
C THR A 284 -5.18 -37.91 1.10
N PRO A 285 -5.38 -38.39 2.35
CA PRO A 285 -5.45 -37.51 3.52
C PRO A 285 -4.17 -36.68 3.78
N VAL A 286 -3.01 -37.09 3.22
CA VAL A 286 -1.75 -36.33 3.35
C VAL A 286 -1.88 -34.91 2.80
N ILE A 287 -2.71 -34.69 1.77
CA ILE A 287 -2.87 -33.37 1.14
C ILE A 287 -3.40 -32.32 2.14
N PHE A 288 -4.26 -32.72 3.09
CA PHE A 288 -4.82 -31.82 4.09
C PHE A 288 -3.84 -31.53 5.23
N ILE A 289 -2.93 -32.48 5.52
CA ILE A 289 -1.80 -32.24 6.44
C ILE A 289 -0.85 -31.21 5.83
N VAL A 290 -0.52 -31.37 4.54
CA VAL A 290 0.31 -30.40 3.81
C VAL A 290 -0.35 -29.02 3.79
N LEU A 291 -1.66 -28.94 3.55
CA LEU A 291 -2.41 -27.69 3.58
C LEU A 291 -2.34 -27.01 4.96
N ALA A 292 -2.47 -27.78 6.05
CA ALA A 292 -2.32 -27.27 7.42
C ALA A 292 -0.90 -26.74 7.68
N ILE A 293 0.14 -27.43 7.21
CA ILE A 293 1.54 -26.99 7.35
C ILE A 293 1.77 -25.70 6.56
N ILE A 294 1.25 -25.61 5.34
CA ILE A 294 1.34 -24.39 4.51
C ILE A 294 0.67 -23.22 5.24
N ALA A 295 -0.51 -23.42 5.85
CA ALA A 295 -1.20 -22.38 6.60
C ALA A 295 -0.36 -21.88 7.79
N VAL A 296 0.29 -22.78 8.54
CA VAL A 296 1.20 -22.39 9.63
C VAL A 296 2.42 -21.63 9.13
N ARG A 297 2.98 -22.02 7.98
CA ARG A 297 4.14 -21.34 7.38
C ARG A 297 3.81 -19.95 6.84
N LEU A 298 2.55 -19.72 6.47
CA LEU A 298 2.07 -18.44 5.99
C LEU A 298 1.71 -17.48 7.14
N ASP A 299 1.57 -17.96 8.38
CA ASP A 299 1.22 -17.10 9.53
C ASP A 299 2.22 -15.95 9.70
N GLY A 300 1.72 -14.72 9.72
CA GLY A 300 2.52 -13.49 9.82
C GLY A 300 3.27 -13.08 8.55
N GLN A 301 3.14 -13.82 7.43
CA GLN A 301 3.79 -13.46 6.17
C GLN A 301 2.96 -12.43 5.38
N PRO A 302 3.61 -11.52 4.62
CA PRO A 302 2.91 -10.59 3.75
C PRO A 302 2.23 -11.32 2.58
N LYS A 303 1.22 -10.65 2.01
CA LYS A 303 0.49 -11.13 0.83
C LYS A 303 1.44 -11.56 -0.29
N SER A 304 1.31 -12.81 -0.75
CA SER A 304 2.17 -13.40 -1.77
C SER A 304 1.36 -14.23 -2.77
N ALA A 305 1.86 -14.37 -4.00
CA ALA A 305 1.19 -15.17 -5.03
C ALA A 305 1.03 -16.64 -4.59
N PHE A 306 2.01 -17.18 -3.85
CA PHE A 306 1.94 -18.52 -3.26
C PHE A 306 0.84 -18.60 -2.19
N GLY A 307 0.77 -17.63 -1.27
CA GLY A 307 -0.25 -17.59 -0.23
C GLY A 307 -1.68 -17.45 -0.78
N GLN A 308 -1.86 -16.74 -1.90
CA GLN A 308 -3.15 -16.65 -2.58
C GLN A 308 -3.62 -18.02 -3.12
N ARG A 309 -2.73 -18.76 -3.81
CA ARG A 309 -3.05 -20.13 -4.25
C ARG A 309 -3.39 -21.04 -3.07
N ALA A 310 -2.64 -20.94 -1.96
CA ALA A 310 -2.96 -21.71 -0.76
C ALA A 310 -4.37 -21.38 -0.22
N MET A 311 -4.76 -20.10 -0.22
CA MET A 311 -6.11 -19.68 0.19
C MET A 311 -7.20 -20.22 -0.76
N GLU A 312 -6.96 -20.30 -2.07
CA GLU A 312 -7.90 -20.94 -3.01
C GLU A 312 -8.11 -22.44 -2.68
N TRP A 313 -7.04 -23.17 -2.35
CA TRP A 313 -7.13 -24.57 -1.91
C TRP A 313 -7.93 -24.73 -0.61
N THR A 314 -7.80 -23.81 0.34
CA THR A 314 -8.63 -23.83 1.56
C THR A 314 -10.12 -23.68 1.24
N ARG A 315 -10.48 -22.85 0.25
CA ARG A 315 -11.88 -22.64 -0.17
C ARG A 315 -12.51 -23.87 -0.83
N LEU A 316 -11.72 -24.68 -1.54
CA LEU A 316 -12.18 -25.92 -2.18
C LEU A 316 -12.34 -27.08 -1.18
N SER A 317 -11.68 -26.99 -0.02
CA SER A 317 -11.57 -28.11 0.94
C SER A 317 -12.90 -28.63 1.51
N PRO A 318 -13.95 -27.81 1.79
CA PRO A 318 -15.26 -28.32 2.25
C PRO A 318 -15.95 -29.26 1.27
N THR A 319 -15.58 -29.24 -0.02
CA THR A 319 -16.13 -30.14 -1.04
C THR A 319 -15.29 -31.41 -1.14
N VAL A 320 -13.97 -31.27 -1.20
CA VAL A 320 -13.05 -32.40 -1.45
C VAL A 320 -12.91 -33.28 -0.21
N TYR A 321 -12.86 -32.70 0.99
CA TYR A 321 -12.66 -33.45 2.24
C TYR A 321 -13.78 -34.46 2.53
N PRO A 322 -15.08 -34.11 2.48
CA PRO A 322 -16.15 -35.07 2.75
C PRO A 322 -16.22 -36.22 1.74
N ILE A 323 -15.87 -35.97 0.47
CA ILE A 323 -15.84 -36.99 -0.59
C ILE A 323 -14.79 -38.05 -0.25
N ILE A 324 -13.56 -37.61 0.07
CA ILE A 324 -12.47 -38.51 0.47
C ILE A 324 -12.83 -39.22 1.77
N PHE A 325 -13.39 -38.50 2.73
CA PHE A 325 -13.82 -39.07 4.01
C PHE A 325 -14.82 -40.22 3.83
N ALA A 326 -15.84 -40.01 2.99
CA ALA A 326 -16.87 -41.01 2.70
C ALA A 326 -16.27 -42.24 2.01
N ALA A 327 -15.40 -42.05 1.02
CA ALA A 327 -14.74 -43.13 0.31
C ALA A 327 -13.88 -44.00 1.24
N VAL A 328 -13.07 -43.39 2.11
CA VAL A 328 -12.23 -44.10 3.08
C VAL A 328 -13.06 -44.80 4.14
N SER A 329 -14.00 -44.09 4.77
CA SER A 329 -14.77 -44.61 5.90
C SER A 329 -15.72 -45.73 5.48
N GLY A 330 -16.43 -45.57 4.36
CA GLY A 330 -17.31 -46.62 3.83
C GLY A 330 -16.53 -47.90 3.52
N ARG A 331 -15.33 -47.75 2.97
CA ARG A 331 -14.44 -48.87 2.68
C ARG A 331 -13.91 -49.54 3.95
N PHE A 332 -13.50 -48.76 4.95
CA PHE A 332 -13.09 -49.28 6.25
C PHE A 332 -14.20 -50.13 6.89
N TYR A 333 -15.43 -49.60 6.98
CA TYR A 333 -16.54 -50.34 7.59
C TYR A 333 -16.92 -51.61 6.81
N LYS A 334 -16.85 -51.57 5.47
CA LYS A 334 -17.02 -52.76 4.64
C LYS A 334 -15.97 -53.83 4.94
N ASN A 335 -14.69 -53.46 4.97
CA ASN A 335 -13.60 -54.40 5.26
C ASN A 335 -13.66 -54.91 6.70
N LEU A 336 -14.04 -54.05 7.66
CA LEU A 336 -14.23 -54.44 9.05
C LEU A 336 -15.35 -55.48 9.21
N ALA A 337 -16.47 -55.29 8.52
CA ALA A 337 -17.58 -56.25 8.54
C ALA A 337 -17.19 -57.62 7.95
N ARG A 338 -16.49 -57.62 6.80
CA ARG A 338 -15.98 -58.85 6.15
C ARG A 338 -15.02 -59.61 7.06
N TRP A 339 -14.06 -58.89 7.65
CA TRP A 339 -13.11 -59.49 8.58
C TRP A 339 -13.79 -60.06 9.82
N CYS A 340 -14.78 -59.36 10.40
CA CYS A 340 -15.56 -59.86 11.53
C CYS A 340 -16.34 -61.14 11.17
N LEU A 341 -16.84 -61.25 9.94
CA LEU A 341 -17.57 -62.43 9.46
C LEU A 341 -16.66 -63.66 9.27
N GLU A 342 -15.38 -63.46 8.93
CA GLU A 342 -14.42 -64.57 8.76
C GLU A 342 -13.83 -65.12 10.07
N LYS A 343 -14.00 -64.42 11.20
CA LYS A 343 -13.42 -64.83 12.48
C LYS A 343 -13.92 -66.22 12.93
N PRO A 344 -13.08 -67.02 13.61
CA PRO A 344 -13.46 -68.36 14.10
C PRO A 344 -14.73 -68.39 14.95
N ASN A 345 -14.94 -67.35 15.76
CA ASN A 345 -16.09 -67.24 16.67
C ASN A 345 -17.30 -66.55 16.00
N GLY A 346 -17.20 -66.20 14.72
CA GLY A 346 -18.20 -65.42 13.98
C GLY A 346 -18.54 -64.06 14.60
N VAL A 347 -19.57 -63.42 14.07
CA VAL A 347 -20.09 -62.12 14.51
C VAL A 347 -21.61 -62.19 14.70
N GLY A 348 -22.13 -61.50 15.72
CA GLY A 348 -23.59 -61.40 15.91
C GLY A 348 -24.23 -60.63 14.76
N LEU A 349 -25.36 -61.12 14.26
CA LEU A 349 -26.05 -60.54 13.09
C LEU A 349 -26.36 -59.04 13.28
N ALA A 350 -26.80 -58.63 14.47
CA ALA A 350 -27.10 -57.22 14.74
C ALA A 350 -25.85 -56.32 14.71
N VAL A 351 -24.69 -56.82 15.17
CA VAL A 351 -23.41 -56.10 15.09
C VAL A 351 -22.94 -55.99 13.65
N LEU A 352 -23.08 -57.08 12.89
CA LEU A 352 -22.71 -57.11 11.47
C LEU A 352 -23.57 -56.16 10.63
N GLU A 353 -24.88 -56.15 10.85
CA GLU A 353 -25.82 -55.22 10.20
C GLU A 353 -25.52 -53.76 10.59
N GLN A 354 -25.15 -53.49 11.84
CA GLN A 354 -24.77 -52.16 12.30
C GLN A 354 -23.49 -51.66 11.61
N ILE A 355 -22.43 -52.47 11.53
CA ILE A 355 -21.15 -52.06 10.93
C ILE A 355 -21.29 -51.94 9.42
N PHE A 356 -21.79 -52.99 8.74
CA PHE A 356 -21.87 -53.03 7.29
C PHE A 356 -22.89 -52.02 6.74
N GLY A 357 -24.01 -51.82 7.44
CA GLY A 357 -25.05 -50.87 7.07
C GLY A 357 -24.67 -49.39 7.29
N SER A 358 -23.52 -49.10 7.92
CA SER A 358 -23.09 -47.73 8.25
C SER A 358 -22.10 -47.13 7.25
N GLN A 359 -22.31 -47.37 5.94
CA GLN A 359 -21.43 -46.90 4.87
C GLN A 359 -21.63 -45.42 4.48
N SER A 360 -22.62 -44.75 5.07
CA SER A 360 -22.83 -43.30 4.98
C SER A 360 -23.32 -42.76 6.31
N PHE A 361 -23.25 -41.44 6.52
CA PHE A 361 -23.78 -40.81 7.74
C PHE A 361 -25.27 -41.10 7.95
N ALA A 362 -26.08 -40.94 6.89
CA ALA A 362 -27.52 -41.18 6.96
C ALA A 362 -27.83 -42.65 7.29
N ALA A 363 -27.13 -43.59 6.65
CA ALA A 363 -27.31 -45.01 6.92
C ALA A 363 -26.84 -45.38 8.34
N ALA A 364 -25.72 -44.81 8.82
CA ALA A 364 -25.25 -45.00 10.19
C ALA A 364 -26.28 -44.51 11.23
N PHE A 365 -26.88 -43.35 10.99
CA PHE A 365 -27.94 -42.80 11.84
C PHE A 365 -29.19 -43.68 11.85
N GLU A 366 -29.65 -44.09 10.67
CA GLU A 366 -30.77 -45.02 10.52
C GLU A 366 -30.51 -46.31 11.32
N ARG A 367 -29.34 -46.92 11.16
CA ARG A 367 -29.00 -48.18 11.86
C ARG A 367 -28.93 -48.01 13.36
N LEU A 368 -28.41 -46.89 13.87
CA LEU A 368 -28.45 -46.59 15.31
C LEU A 368 -29.89 -46.54 15.84
N CYS A 369 -30.79 -45.90 15.10
CA CYS A 369 -32.20 -45.73 15.46
C CYS A 369 -33.02 -47.02 15.33
N PHE A 370 -32.75 -47.87 14.33
CA PHE A 370 -33.56 -49.06 14.03
C PHE A 370 -32.95 -50.38 14.53
N VAL A 371 -31.64 -50.56 14.67
CA VAL A 371 -31.10 -51.84 15.18
C VAL A 371 -31.14 -51.91 16.73
N ARG A 372 -30.83 -50.80 17.42
CA ARG A 372 -30.96 -50.55 18.89
C ARG A 372 -30.31 -51.55 19.87
N THR A 373 -29.61 -52.58 19.42
CA THR A 373 -29.03 -53.60 20.33
C THR A 373 -27.63 -53.25 20.84
N HIS A 374 -26.84 -52.50 20.06
CA HIS A 374 -25.47 -52.09 20.42
C HIS A 374 -25.27 -50.59 20.19
N VAL A 375 -25.95 -49.77 21.00
CA VAL A 375 -25.96 -48.29 20.90
C VAL A 375 -24.55 -47.69 20.90
N LEU A 376 -23.64 -48.20 21.74
CA LEU A 376 -22.27 -47.66 21.84
C LEU A 376 -21.48 -47.82 20.53
N ILE A 377 -21.69 -48.91 19.78
CA ILE A 377 -21.05 -49.11 18.46
C ILE A 377 -21.63 -48.09 17.46
N GLY A 378 -22.95 -47.92 17.43
CA GLY A 378 -23.59 -46.97 16.53
C GLY A 378 -23.22 -45.51 16.85
N VAL A 379 -23.12 -45.14 18.12
CA VAL A 379 -22.66 -43.80 18.55
C VAL A 379 -21.23 -43.54 18.08
N THR A 380 -20.30 -44.50 18.28
CA THR A 380 -18.91 -44.37 17.81
C THR A 380 -18.83 -44.19 16.30
N ILE A 381 -19.66 -44.91 15.54
CA ILE A 381 -19.74 -44.79 14.09
C ILE A 381 -20.25 -43.39 13.69
N ILE A 382 -21.30 -42.87 14.33
CA ILE A 382 -21.81 -41.52 14.05
C ILE A 382 -20.78 -40.45 14.39
N VAL A 383 -20.11 -40.54 15.54
CA VAL A 383 -19.04 -39.62 15.92
C VAL A 383 -17.92 -39.64 14.88
N THR A 384 -17.57 -40.81 14.37
CA THR A 384 -16.60 -40.94 13.27
C THR A 384 -17.11 -40.21 12.03
N TRP A 385 -18.35 -40.42 11.60
CA TRP A 385 -18.91 -39.72 10.44
C TRP A 385 -19.07 -38.20 10.65
N ALA A 386 -19.26 -37.72 11.88
CA ALA A 386 -19.31 -36.30 12.21
C ALA A 386 -17.95 -35.59 12.00
N MET A 387 -16.85 -36.34 11.92
CA MET A 387 -15.52 -35.79 11.57
C MET A 387 -15.45 -35.31 10.11
N SER A 388 -16.36 -35.76 9.24
CA SER A 388 -16.44 -35.33 7.83
C SER A 388 -16.77 -33.84 7.68
N PRO A 389 -17.91 -33.33 8.18
CA PRO A 389 -18.20 -31.90 8.11
C PRO A 389 -17.21 -31.06 8.94
N LEU A 390 -16.73 -31.58 10.08
CA LEU A 390 -15.78 -30.87 10.93
C LEU A 390 -14.45 -30.64 10.22
N GLY A 391 -13.89 -31.68 9.57
CA GLY A 391 -12.65 -31.57 8.81
C GLY A 391 -12.79 -30.64 7.60
N GLY A 392 -13.87 -30.78 6.83
CA GLY A 392 -14.14 -29.91 5.68
C GLY A 392 -14.26 -28.43 6.05
N GLN A 393 -14.99 -28.11 7.13
CA GLN A 393 -15.16 -26.73 7.61
C GLN A 393 -13.89 -26.17 8.26
N SER A 394 -13.11 -27.02 8.93
CA SER A 394 -11.84 -26.57 9.52
C SER A 394 -10.82 -26.17 8.45
N ALA A 395 -10.78 -26.89 7.33
CA ALA A 395 -9.86 -26.61 6.23
C ALA A 395 -10.15 -25.28 5.50
N SER A 396 -11.41 -24.83 5.44
CA SER A 396 -11.73 -23.53 4.82
C SER A 396 -11.45 -22.32 5.71
N ARG A 397 -11.23 -22.54 7.01
CA ARG A 397 -11.03 -21.50 8.01
C ARG A 397 -9.59 -21.41 8.52
N LEU A 398 -8.65 -22.01 7.77
CA LEU A 398 -7.23 -22.02 8.15
C LEU A 398 -6.58 -20.64 8.08
N LEU A 399 -6.89 -19.85 7.04
CA LEU A 399 -6.22 -18.58 6.75
C LEU A 399 -7.23 -17.43 6.62
N SER A 400 -6.84 -16.27 7.12
CA SER A 400 -7.55 -15.00 6.99
C SER A 400 -6.56 -13.86 6.74
N PHE A 401 -7.03 -12.69 6.32
CA PHE A 401 -6.19 -11.50 6.24
C PHE A 401 -6.34 -10.69 7.53
N GLY A 402 -5.23 -10.13 8.00
CA GLY A 402 -5.27 -9.07 9.00
C GLY A 402 -4.22 -8.00 8.72
N ASN A 403 -4.41 -6.86 9.35
CA ASN A 403 -3.57 -5.69 9.12
C ASN A 403 -2.53 -5.59 10.22
N SER A 404 -1.26 -5.42 9.85
CA SER A 404 -0.19 -5.04 10.76
C SER A 404 0.36 -3.69 10.33
N SER A 405 0.42 -2.76 11.26
CA SER A 405 1.01 -1.43 11.05
C SER A 405 2.35 -1.35 11.74
N THR A 406 3.39 -0.97 11.00
CA THR A 406 4.71 -0.66 11.54
C THR A 406 4.95 0.84 11.43
N SER A 407 5.38 1.47 12.53
CA SER A 407 5.78 2.88 12.55
C SER A 407 7.30 3.02 12.50
N ALA A 408 7.79 3.95 11.69
CA ALA A 408 9.19 4.36 11.63
C ALA A 408 9.29 5.88 11.55
N ASP A 409 10.47 6.43 11.80
CA ASP A 409 10.73 7.86 11.63
C ASP A 409 11.15 8.15 10.19
N ALA A 410 10.69 9.28 9.65
CA ALA A 410 11.00 9.77 8.32
C ALA A 410 11.38 11.25 8.38
N ILE A 411 12.27 11.69 7.49
CA ILE A 411 12.65 13.10 7.35
C ILE A 411 11.83 13.69 6.19
N ILE A 412 11.07 14.74 6.48
CA ILE A 412 10.25 15.46 5.50
C ILE A 412 10.86 16.85 5.31
N TYR A 413 11.03 17.25 4.05
CA TYR A 413 11.45 18.61 3.70
C TYR A 413 10.25 19.41 3.22
N TYR A 414 10.10 20.66 3.65
CA TYR A 414 8.98 21.52 3.27
C TYR A 414 9.43 22.96 3.01
N ALA A 415 8.73 23.65 2.11
CA ALA A 415 8.98 25.06 1.82
C ALA A 415 8.26 25.93 2.85
N ASP A 416 9.03 26.68 3.64
CA ASP A 416 8.48 27.75 4.48
C ASP A 416 8.60 29.08 3.73
N PRO A 417 7.47 29.79 3.47
CA PRO A 417 7.45 31.10 2.83
C PRO A 417 8.36 32.14 3.51
N THR A 418 8.66 32.02 4.80
CA THR A 418 9.51 32.98 5.53
C THR A 418 10.96 33.00 5.07
N TYR A 419 11.47 31.88 4.57
CA TYR A 419 12.88 31.76 4.17
C TYR A 419 13.05 31.86 2.65
N GLN A 420 11.96 32.14 1.90
CA GLN A 420 12.03 32.33 0.46
C GLN A 420 12.27 33.79 0.08
N LYS A 421 12.92 33.99 -1.06
CA LYS A 421 13.10 35.31 -1.68
C LYS A 421 12.05 35.49 -2.77
N SER A 422 11.31 36.60 -2.74
CA SER A 422 10.40 36.95 -3.83
C SER A 422 11.18 37.40 -5.08
N ASN A 423 10.78 36.92 -6.26
CA ASN A 423 11.32 37.40 -7.53
C ASN A 423 10.96 38.86 -7.81
N PHE A 424 10.05 39.46 -7.04
CA PHE A 424 9.59 40.85 -7.23
C PHE A 424 10.41 41.85 -6.39
N LEU A 425 11.42 41.39 -5.64
CA LEU A 425 12.35 42.26 -4.91
C LEU A 425 13.32 43.02 -5.84
N VAL A 426 13.50 42.58 -7.10
CA VAL A 426 14.36 43.20 -8.13
C VAL A 426 13.54 43.39 -9.41
N TRP A 427 13.55 44.59 -10.00
CA TRP A 427 12.70 44.93 -11.17
C TRP A 427 12.92 44.01 -12.37
N ASP A 428 14.17 43.69 -12.72
CA ASP A 428 14.49 42.80 -13.86
C ASP A 428 13.97 41.36 -13.64
N SER A 429 14.09 40.85 -12.41
CA SER A 429 13.54 39.55 -12.01
C SER A 429 12.01 39.57 -11.98
N ALA A 430 11.40 40.69 -11.60
CA ALA A 430 9.95 40.89 -11.60
C ALA A 430 9.38 40.83 -13.01
N ILE A 431 10.01 41.52 -13.98
CA ILE A 431 9.56 41.53 -15.38
C ILE A 431 9.69 40.14 -16.01
N SER A 432 10.81 39.44 -15.79
CA SER A 432 11.04 38.11 -16.35
C SER A 432 10.14 37.03 -15.73
N SER A 433 9.73 37.18 -14.47
CA SER A 433 8.86 36.22 -13.77
C SER A 433 7.36 36.56 -13.83
N MET A 434 6.99 37.74 -14.33
CA MET A 434 5.62 38.25 -14.29
C MET A 434 4.61 37.31 -14.95
N SER A 435 4.97 36.72 -16.10
CA SER A 435 4.09 35.80 -16.83
C SER A 435 3.82 34.52 -16.05
N SER A 436 4.85 33.93 -15.42
CA SER A 436 4.72 32.76 -14.55
C SER A 436 3.89 33.07 -13.30
N VAL A 437 4.13 34.21 -12.66
CA VAL A 437 3.35 34.71 -11.51
C VAL A 437 1.88 34.89 -11.88
N GLN A 438 1.59 35.59 -12.98
CA GLN A 438 0.24 35.80 -13.48
C GLN A 438 -0.47 34.47 -13.79
N ALA A 439 0.24 33.50 -14.36
CA ALA A 439 -0.31 32.18 -14.65
C ALA A 439 -0.69 31.41 -13.38
N LEU A 440 0.21 31.37 -12.38
CA LEU A 440 -0.05 30.71 -11.10
C LEU A 440 -1.22 31.37 -10.34
N TYR A 441 -1.20 32.70 -10.27
CA TYR A 441 -2.21 33.45 -9.54
C TYR A 441 -3.59 33.37 -10.22
N SER A 442 -3.64 33.63 -11.53
CA SER A 442 -4.88 33.62 -12.29
C SER A 442 -5.52 32.24 -12.33
N SER A 443 -4.73 31.17 -12.54
CA SER A 443 -5.26 29.80 -12.53
C SER A 443 -5.83 29.41 -11.16
N SER A 444 -5.19 29.84 -10.07
CA SER A 444 -5.69 29.64 -8.71
C SER A 444 -7.03 30.34 -8.48
N LEU A 445 -7.16 31.60 -8.93
CA LEU A 445 -8.42 32.36 -8.84
C LEU A 445 -9.51 31.86 -9.80
N MET A 446 -9.15 31.32 -10.96
CA MET A 446 -10.09 30.74 -11.93
C MET A 446 -10.59 29.34 -11.52
N SER A 447 -9.93 28.69 -10.57
CA SER A 447 -10.29 27.35 -10.13
C SER A 447 -11.72 27.28 -9.57
N SER A 448 -12.33 26.09 -9.63
CA SER A 448 -13.69 25.86 -9.15
C SER A 448 -13.80 26.14 -7.65
N LEU A 449 -15.02 26.40 -7.18
CA LEU A 449 -15.26 26.61 -5.76
C LEU A 449 -14.83 25.40 -4.92
N GLU A 450 -15.08 24.19 -5.42
CA GLU A 450 -14.60 22.94 -4.79
C GLU A 450 -13.07 22.89 -4.69
N GLN A 451 -12.34 23.31 -5.74
CA GLN A 451 -10.88 23.35 -5.71
C GLN A 451 -10.33 24.41 -4.75
N LYS A 452 -10.96 25.59 -4.67
CA LYS A 452 -10.59 26.64 -3.70
C LYS A 452 -10.76 26.17 -2.26
N ARG A 453 -11.76 25.32 -2.00
CA ARG A 453 -12.09 24.75 -0.68
C ARG A 453 -11.40 23.41 -0.36
N SER A 454 -10.85 22.75 -1.37
CA SER A 454 -10.03 21.54 -1.22
C SER A 454 -8.86 21.78 -0.25
N PRO A 455 -8.39 20.77 0.52
CA PRO A 455 -7.18 20.87 1.33
C PRO A 455 -5.89 20.99 0.50
N ARG A 456 -5.99 20.85 -0.82
CA ARG A 456 -4.87 20.91 -1.76
C ARG A 456 -5.08 21.98 -2.81
N ASP A 457 -3.98 22.49 -3.36
CA ASP A 457 -3.99 23.40 -4.49
C ASP A 457 -4.25 22.66 -5.83
N LEU A 458 -4.24 23.41 -6.93
CA LEU A 458 -4.50 22.88 -8.27
C LEU A 458 -3.47 21.81 -8.71
N TRP A 459 -2.26 21.83 -8.14
CA TRP A 459 -1.17 20.92 -8.48
C TRP A 459 -1.00 19.79 -7.46
N GLY A 460 -1.86 19.73 -6.43
CA GLY A 460 -1.89 18.65 -5.44
C GLY A 460 -1.02 18.89 -4.21
N GLN A 461 -0.44 20.09 -4.04
CA GLN A 461 0.28 20.46 -2.83
C GLN A 461 -0.71 20.84 -1.71
N PRO A 462 -0.45 20.52 -0.43
CA PRO A 462 -1.37 20.84 0.65
C PRO A 462 -1.38 22.33 1.00
N LYS A 463 -2.56 22.86 1.31
CA LYS A 463 -2.75 24.26 1.72
C LYS A 463 -2.82 24.37 3.24
N ILE A 464 -2.39 25.52 3.75
CA ILE A 464 -2.44 25.85 5.18
C ILE A 464 -3.74 26.62 5.49
N PRO A 465 -4.60 26.14 6.41
CA PRO A 465 -5.77 26.89 6.88
C PRO A 465 -5.38 28.18 7.61
N GLN A 466 -6.22 29.21 7.51
CA GLN A 466 -6.05 30.42 8.33
C GLN A 466 -6.37 30.17 9.79
N TRP A 467 -5.65 30.84 10.67
CA TRP A 467 -5.94 30.85 12.10
C TRP A 467 -7.31 31.47 12.39
N PRO A 468 -8.19 30.83 13.19
CA PRO A 468 -9.47 31.40 13.60
C PRO A 468 -9.32 32.73 14.37
N ARG A 469 -10.08 33.75 13.97
CA ARG A 469 -10.12 35.05 14.67
C ARG A 469 -10.93 34.94 15.95
N GLY A 470 -10.48 35.60 17.02
CA GLY A 470 -11.15 35.58 18.33
C GLY A 470 -10.95 34.28 19.12
N LEU A 471 -10.00 33.44 18.72
CA LEU A 471 -9.65 32.22 19.44
C LEU A 471 -8.46 32.48 20.37
N ASP A 472 -8.70 32.40 21.69
CA ASP A 472 -7.64 32.56 22.71
C ASP A 472 -6.87 31.25 22.98
N ALA A 473 -7.30 30.14 22.37
CA ALA A 473 -6.66 28.85 22.55
C ALA A 473 -5.28 28.81 21.88
N ARG A 474 -4.30 28.15 22.52
CA ARG A 474 -2.97 27.96 21.92
C ARG A 474 -2.97 26.98 20.74
N THR A 475 -3.92 26.03 20.75
CA THR A 475 -4.03 24.95 19.76
C THR A 475 -5.48 24.85 19.28
N TYR A 476 -5.66 24.53 18.00
CA TYR A 476 -6.94 24.44 17.32
C TYR A 476 -6.95 23.21 16.40
N ASP A 477 -7.96 22.36 16.53
CA ASP A 477 -8.19 21.26 15.57
C ASP A 477 -8.88 21.82 14.32
N VAL A 478 -8.34 21.50 13.15
CA VAL A 478 -8.79 22.07 11.88
C VAL A 478 -10.15 21.50 11.51
N ASP A 479 -11.17 22.34 11.44
CA ASP A 479 -12.50 21.94 10.98
C ASP A 479 -12.54 21.80 9.45
N SER A 480 -12.37 20.56 8.98
CA SER A 480 -12.43 20.22 7.56
C SER A 480 -13.81 20.46 6.95
N ASN A 481 -14.89 20.36 7.73
CA ASN A 481 -16.24 20.62 7.24
C ASN A 481 -16.44 22.12 7.03
N ALA A 482 -16.01 22.96 7.98
CA ALA A 482 -16.05 24.42 7.84
C ALA A 482 -15.24 24.94 6.63
N LEU A 483 -14.10 24.31 6.31
CA LEU A 483 -13.33 24.62 5.10
C LEU A 483 -14.10 24.24 3.82
N SER A 484 -14.82 23.12 3.84
CA SER A 484 -15.61 22.63 2.69
C SER A 484 -16.90 23.44 2.45
N THR A 485 -17.53 23.94 3.51
CA THR A 485 -18.75 24.76 3.44
C THR A 485 -18.43 26.22 3.12
N GLY A 486 -17.20 26.67 3.38
CA GLY A 486 -16.75 28.05 3.17
C GLY A 486 -16.89 28.94 4.41
N ASP A 487 -17.10 28.35 5.58
CA ASP A 487 -17.10 29.06 6.88
C ASP A 487 -15.66 29.37 7.34
N SER A 488 -14.68 28.60 6.87
CA SER A 488 -13.25 28.81 7.08
C SER A 488 -12.48 28.90 5.75
N TYR A 489 -11.30 29.51 5.79
CA TYR A 489 -10.51 29.86 4.61
C TYR A 489 -9.07 29.37 4.73
N TYR A 490 -8.42 29.13 3.59
CA TYR A 490 -6.98 28.87 3.53
C TYR A 490 -6.19 30.17 3.50
N ALA A 491 -4.99 30.15 4.08
CA ALA A 491 -4.08 31.30 4.08
C ALA A 491 -3.70 31.70 2.65
N SER A 492 -3.57 30.71 1.76
CA SER A 492 -3.31 30.87 0.34
C SER A 492 -4.07 29.80 -0.46
N LEU A 493 -4.33 30.05 -1.75
CA LEU A 493 -4.83 29.05 -2.69
C LEU A 493 -3.70 28.18 -3.27
N LEU A 494 -2.44 28.58 -3.10
CA LEU A 494 -1.27 27.77 -3.38
C LEU A 494 -0.91 26.92 -2.15
N GLY A 495 -0.44 25.71 -2.40
CA GLY A 495 0.01 24.81 -1.35
C GLY A 495 1.49 25.02 -1.00
N ILE A 496 1.94 24.35 0.05
CA ILE A 496 3.37 24.29 0.39
C ILE A 496 4.02 23.09 -0.28
N LYS A 497 5.21 23.30 -0.86
CA LYS A 497 5.98 22.24 -1.50
C LYS A 497 6.56 21.32 -0.43
N MET A 498 6.59 20.02 -0.68
CA MET A 498 7.12 19.01 0.24
C MET A 498 7.86 17.89 -0.48
N HIS A 499 8.91 17.37 0.14
CA HIS A 499 9.70 16.22 -0.30
C HIS A 499 9.91 15.23 0.85
N GLY A 500 10.27 13.98 0.55
CA GLY A 500 10.51 12.94 1.54
C GLY A 500 9.30 12.08 1.86
N LEU A 501 8.26 12.10 1.00
CA LEU A 501 7.11 11.19 1.09
C LEU A 501 7.29 10.03 0.11
N ASP A 502 8.44 9.34 0.20
CA ASP A 502 8.77 8.23 -0.69
C ASP A 502 7.73 7.10 -0.53
N LEU A 503 7.38 6.44 -1.63
CA LEU A 503 6.28 5.46 -1.66
C LEU A 503 6.83 4.02 -1.71
N PRO A 504 7.15 3.36 -0.57
CA PRO A 504 7.23 1.92 -0.58
C PRO A 504 5.86 1.29 -0.90
N SER A 505 5.86 0.06 -1.40
CA SER A 505 4.63 -0.67 -1.71
C SER A 505 3.79 -0.92 -0.44
N GLY A 506 2.62 -0.27 -0.30
CA GLY A 506 1.70 -0.46 0.83
C GLY A 506 0.71 0.71 1.02
N HIS A 507 -0.20 0.61 2.01
CA HIS A 507 -0.96 1.77 2.49
C HIS A 507 -0.11 2.51 3.53
N ILE A 508 0.33 3.71 3.18
CA ILE A 508 1.27 4.49 3.99
C ILE A 508 0.58 5.74 4.50
N GLU A 509 0.69 5.95 5.81
CA GLU A 509 0.23 7.15 6.49
C GLU A 509 1.45 7.91 7.02
N TYR A 510 1.57 9.19 6.68
CA TYR A 510 2.59 10.09 7.24
C TYR A 510 1.94 11.06 8.22
N ALA A 511 2.61 11.30 9.35
CA ALA A 511 2.24 12.32 10.31
C ALA A 511 3.48 13.14 10.69
N PHE A 512 3.44 14.45 10.48
CA PHE A 512 4.57 15.35 10.75
C PHE A 512 4.07 16.77 11.02
N THR A 513 4.94 17.61 11.58
CA THR A 513 4.62 19.01 11.85
C THR A 513 5.43 19.93 10.96
N VAL A 514 4.76 20.91 10.36
CA VAL A 514 5.39 21.96 9.54
C VAL A 514 5.22 23.30 10.23
N GLU A 515 6.26 24.13 10.18
CA GLU A 515 6.19 25.51 10.63
C GLU A 515 6.04 26.42 9.42
N THR A 516 5.01 27.25 9.40
CA THR A 516 4.75 28.18 8.30
C THR A 516 4.30 29.53 8.84
N SER A 517 4.46 30.58 8.03
CA SER A 517 3.83 31.86 8.31
C SER A 517 3.12 32.42 7.09
N TYR A 518 2.12 33.25 7.34
CA TYR A 518 1.40 34.01 6.32
C TYR A 518 1.04 35.39 6.86
N LEU A 519 0.58 36.26 5.98
CA LEU A 519 0.19 37.63 6.31
C LEU A 519 -1.32 37.71 6.54
N ASP A 520 -1.78 37.99 7.76
CA ASP A 520 -3.20 38.23 8.07
C ASP A 520 -3.54 39.72 7.92
N PHE A 521 -4.67 40.01 7.27
CA PHE A 521 -5.13 41.36 6.97
C PHE A 521 -6.47 41.62 7.64
N ASP A 522 -6.56 42.57 8.56
CA ASP A 522 -7.84 43.05 9.12
C ASP A 522 -8.24 44.38 8.49
N CYS A 523 -9.23 44.34 7.60
CA CYS A 523 -9.66 45.46 6.77
C CYS A 523 -11.05 45.95 7.17
N ARG A 524 -11.19 47.28 7.29
CA ARG A 524 -12.46 47.95 7.57
C ARG A 524 -12.76 49.05 6.56
N HIS A 525 -13.99 49.06 6.06
CA HIS A 525 -14.47 50.14 5.21
C HIS A 525 -14.53 51.44 6.03
N THR A 526 -13.94 52.51 5.49
CA THR A 526 -13.83 53.78 6.22
C THR A 526 -14.54 54.91 5.47
N HIS A 527 -14.29 55.05 4.16
CA HIS A 527 -14.81 56.16 3.37
C HIS A 527 -15.29 55.72 1.99
N SER A 528 -16.26 56.47 1.45
CA SER A 528 -16.63 56.45 0.04
C SER A 528 -16.59 57.88 -0.47
N ILE A 529 -15.71 58.16 -1.43
CA ILE A 529 -15.43 59.52 -1.94
C ILE A 529 -16.11 59.67 -3.29
N ASP A 530 -16.91 60.72 -3.48
CA ASP A 530 -17.54 61.03 -4.77
C ASP A 530 -16.69 62.03 -5.56
N LEU A 531 -16.07 61.56 -6.63
CA LEU A 531 -15.18 62.33 -7.51
C LEU A 531 -15.92 63.43 -8.28
N ARG A 532 -17.27 63.44 -8.30
CA ARG A 532 -18.06 64.53 -8.89
C ARG A 532 -18.22 65.74 -7.99
N LYS A 533 -17.93 65.59 -6.70
CA LYS A 533 -18.08 66.64 -5.70
C LYS A 533 -16.71 67.22 -5.35
N ALA A 534 -16.70 68.48 -4.93
CA ALA A 534 -15.49 69.06 -4.36
C ALA A 534 -15.06 68.22 -3.13
N PRO A 535 -13.78 67.86 -3.03
CA PRO A 535 -13.31 67.00 -1.96
C PRO A 535 -13.42 67.69 -0.60
N ARG A 536 -13.81 66.94 0.43
CA ARG A 536 -13.74 67.43 1.82
C ARG A 536 -12.27 67.54 2.25
N ASP A 537 -11.98 68.38 3.23
CA ASP A 537 -10.61 68.61 3.72
C ASP A 537 -9.88 67.30 4.10
N ASN A 538 -10.60 66.34 4.69
CA ASN A 538 -10.08 65.02 5.05
C ASN A 538 -9.96 64.02 3.88
N GLU A 539 -10.57 64.31 2.72
CA GLU A 539 -10.51 63.49 1.50
C GLU A 539 -9.39 63.95 0.56
N THR A 540 -8.94 65.20 0.66
CA THR A 540 -7.90 65.78 -0.22
C THR A 540 -6.60 64.99 -0.20
N ALA A 541 -6.14 64.56 0.98
CA ALA A 541 -4.92 63.76 1.12
C ALA A 541 -5.03 62.40 0.43
N ILE A 542 -6.19 61.74 0.51
CA ILE A 542 -6.46 60.44 -0.11
C ILE A 542 -6.51 60.59 -1.64
N LEU A 543 -7.13 61.65 -2.14
CA LEU A 543 -7.20 61.94 -3.57
C LEU A 543 -5.84 62.29 -4.16
N ASN A 544 -5.04 63.08 -3.45
CA ASN A 544 -3.67 63.38 -3.86
C ASN A 544 -2.82 62.11 -3.94
N MET A 545 -2.98 61.19 -2.98
CA MET A 545 -2.32 59.89 -2.98
C MET A 545 -2.77 59.03 -4.18
N TRP A 546 -4.08 58.93 -4.42
CA TRP A 546 -4.63 58.24 -5.59
C TRP A 546 -4.06 58.78 -6.90
N HIS A 547 -4.09 60.11 -7.09
CA HIS A 547 -3.56 60.73 -8.30
C HIS A 547 -2.06 60.57 -8.44
N ALA A 548 -1.29 60.59 -7.33
CA ALA A 548 0.16 60.40 -7.36
C ALA A 548 0.55 58.97 -7.77
N ASP A 549 -0.11 57.95 -7.21
CA ASP A 549 0.19 56.55 -7.54
C ASP A 549 -0.24 56.22 -8.97
N VAL A 550 -1.47 56.57 -9.38
CA VAL A 550 -1.98 56.28 -10.72
C VAL A 550 -1.18 57.00 -11.83
N ASN A 551 -0.68 58.21 -11.57
CA ASN A 551 0.16 58.95 -12.52
C ASN A 551 1.65 58.58 -12.43
N SER A 552 2.04 57.66 -11.53
CA SER A 552 3.43 57.24 -11.41
C SER A 552 3.85 56.34 -12.57
N SER A 553 5.08 56.49 -13.04
CA SER A 553 5.70 55.67 -14.11
C SER A 553 5.92 54.21 -13.70
N ARG A 554 5.50 53.80 -12.49
CA ARG A 554 5.68 52.45 -11.95
C ARG A 554 4.73 51.43 -12.55
N TYR A 555 3.66 51.89 -13.20
CA TYR A 555 2.65 51.06 -13.81
C TYR A 555 2.91 50.93 -15.32
N PRO A 556 3.03 49.71 -15.87
CA PRO A 556 3.18 49.49 -17.32
C PRO A 556 1.87 49.72 -18.13
N MET A 557 0.85 50.36 -17.55
CA MET A 557 -0.47 50.59 -18.16
C MET A 557 -0.83 52.07 -18.23
N THR A 558 -1.80 52.41 -19.08
CA THR A 558 -2.43 53.73 -19.13
C THR A 558 -3.25 54.01 -17.86
N ILE A 559 -3.28 55.28 -17.44
CA ILE A 559 -3.91 55.83 -16.21
C ILE A 559 -5.34 55.32 -15.93
N ASP A 560 -6.09 54.91 -16.94
CA ASP A 560 -7.48 54.49 -16.82
C ASP A 560 -7.71 53.00 -16.51
N ASP A 561 -6.66 52.17 -16.50
CA ASP A 561 -6.78 50.70 -16.42
C ASP A 561 -6.43 50.11 -15.03
N VAL A 562 -6.02 50.91 -14.05
CA VAL A 562 -5.70 50.42 -12.69
C VAL A 562 -6.99 50.27 -11.86
N PRO A 563 -7.38 49.04 -11.44
CA PRO A 563 -8.66 48.79 -10.79
C PRO A 563 -8.66 49.26 -9.33
N PHE A 564 -7.55 49.06 -8.62
CA PHE A 564 -7.35 49.45 -7.24
C PHE A 564 -5.88 49.73 -6.96
N ILE A 565 -5.61 50.48 -5.89
CA ILE A 565 -4.27 50.69 -5.34
C ILE A 565 -4.24 50.26 -3.87
N VAL A 566 -3.08 49.80 -3.42
CA VAL A 566 -2.80 49.53 -2.00
C VAL A 566 -1.61 50.38 -1.60
N ASN A 567 -1.84 51.30 -0.67
CA ASN A 567 -0.80 52.15 -0.14
C ASN A 567 -0.42 51.69 1.27
N VAL A 568 0.86 51.38 1.49
CA VAL A 568 1.34 50.92 2.79
C VAL A 568 1.86 52.13 3.57
N SER A 569 1.24 52.43 4.70
CA SER A 569 1.73 53.48 5.61
C SER A 569 2.74 52.89 6.57
N LEU A 570 3.99 53.32 6.43
CA LEU A 570 5.07 52.91 7.31
C LEU A 570 5.00 53.68 8.64
N PRO A 571 5.18 53.01 9.78
CA PRO A 571 5.45 53.69 11.05
C PRO A 571 6.76 54.50 10.93
N THR A 572 6.90 55.54 11.75
CA THR A 572 8.11 56.38 11.76
C THR A 572 9.38 55.54 11.92
N ASN A 573 10.45 55.91 11.21
CA ASN A 573 11.74 55.22 11.06
C ASN A 573 11.66 53.68 10.92
N TRP A 574 11.73 53.19 9.68
CA TRP A 574 11.65 51.76 9.33
C TRP A 574 12.63 50.88 10.10
N ASP A 575 13.86 51.36 10.31
CA ASP A 575 14.90 50.63 11.03
C ASP A 575 14.54 50.41 12.52
N ASP A 576 13.89 51.40 13.13
CA ASP A 576 13.43 51.29 14.52
C ASP A 576 12.26 50.31 14.65
N TRP A 577 11.35 50.31 13.67
CA TRP A 577 10.22 49.38 13.64
C TRP A 577 10.68 47.93 13.42
N MET A 578 11.65 47.69 12.52
CA MET A 578 12.25 46.37 12.32
C MET A 578 13.05 45.88 13.54
N GLY A 579 13.59 46.80 14.34
CA GLY A 579 14.35 46.49 15.56
C GLY A 579 13.49 46.10 16.76
N LEU A 580 12.16 46.25 16.69
CA LEU A 580 11.26 45.86 17.77
C LEU A 580 11.18 44.34 17.88
N GLU A 581 11.20 43.82 19.11
CA GLU A 581 10.91 42.41 19.35
C GLU A 581 9.50 42.09 18.82
N ASP A 582 8.44 42.74 19.29
CA ASP A 582 7.08 42.53 18.78
C ASP A 582 6.56 43.80 18.10
N PRO A 583 6.77 43.96 16.78
CA PRO A 583 6.39 45.19 16.09
C PRO A 583 4.86 45.28 15.97
N PRO A 584 4.27 46.50 16.08
CA PRO A 584 2.84 46.68 15.87
C PRO A 584 2.46 46.41 14.41
N PRO A 585 1.23 45.95 14.12
CA PRO A 585 0.74 45.71 12.76
C PRO A 585 0.95 46.90 11.81
N LEU A 586 1.35 46.63 10.57
CA LEU A 586 1.52 47.67 9.55
C LEU A 586 0.16 48.18 9.09
N SER A 587 0.00 49.50 9.04
CA SER A 587 -1.23 50.11 8.54
C SER A 587 -1.16 50.26 7.01
N MET A 588 -2.25 49.95 6.34
CA MET A 588 -2.37 50.01 4.88
C MET A 588 -3.73 50.58 4.50
N ARG A 589 -3.79 51.16 3.31
CA ARG A 589 -5.02 51.70 2.75
C ARG A 589 -5.27 51.10 1.37
N TYR A 590 -6.38 50.39 1.24
CA TYR A 590 -6.91 49.89 -0.01
C TYR A 590 -7.87 50.92 -0.61
N ILE A 591 -7.66 51.29 -1.87
CA ILE A 591 -8.51 52.24 -2.59
C ILE A 591 -8.91 51.61 -3.92
N SER A 592 -10.22 51.43 -4.14
CA SER A 592 -10.80 50.87 -5.38
C SER A 592 -11.67 51.88 -6.10
N ARG A 593 -11.61 51.88 -7.44
CA ARG A 593 -12.42 52.73 -8.32
C ARG A 593 -13.72 52.04 -8.70
N TRP A 594 -14.83 52.79 -8.76
CA TRP A 594 -16.09 52.25 -9.30
C TRP A 594 -17.04 53.29 -9.88
N ALA A 595 -18.01 52.83 -10.68
CA ALA A 595 -19.04 53.67 -11.32
C ALA A 595 -20.43 53.00 -11.37
N ASP A 596 -21.49 53.82 -11.32
CA ASP A 596 -22.86 53.39 -11.61
C ASP A 596 -23.09 53.40 -13.14
N PHE A 597 -23.04 52.21 -13.77
CA PHE A 597 -23.64 51.88 -15.07
C PHE A 597 -23.09 52.54 -16.36
N LEU A 598 -22.38 53.68 -16.31
CA LEU A 598 -21.82 54.35 -17.50
C LEU A 598 -20.28 54.46 -17.44
N PRO A 599 -19.54 53.76 -18.34
CA PRO A 599 -18.07 53.64 -18.34
C PRO A 599 -17.29 54.96 -18.45
N TRP A 600 -17.92 56.04 -18.92
CA TRP A 600 -17.24 57.31 -19.25
C TRP A 600 -17.35 58.34 -18.11
N MET A 601 -18.09 57.98 -17.06
CA MET A 601 -18.27 58.78 -15.85
C MET A 601 -17.82 57.95 -14.66
N ASN A 602 -16.51 57.93 -14.44
CA ASN A 602 -15.91 57.36 -13.24
C ASN A 602 -16.14 58.29 -12.06
N THR A 603 -16.96 57.87 -11.09
CA THR A 603 -17.60 58.83 -10.17
C THR A 603 -17.32 58.62 -8.70
N GLN A 604 -16.82 57.46 -8.24
CA GLN A 604 -16.56 57.25 -6.80
C GLN A 604 -15.33 56.36 -6.50
N LEU A 605 -14.72 56.58 -5.32
CA LEU A 605 -13.65 55.75 -4.74
C LEU A 605 -14.15 55.09 -3.46
N MET A 606 -13.85 53.80 -3.28
CA MET A 606 -14.03 53.06 -2.03
C MET A 606 -12.70 53.00 -1.29
N VAL A 607 -12.70 53.32 0.01
CA VAL A 607 -11.51 53.32 0.86
C VAL A 607 -11.70 52.36 2.03
N ALA A 608 -10.78 51.42 2.18
CA ALA A 608 -10.68 50.55 3.34
C ALA A 608 -9.30 50.69 3.99
N ASP A 609 -9.29 50.86 5.31
CA ASP A 609 -8.07 50.84 6.12
C ASP A 609 -7.86 49.42 6.63
N CYS A 610 -6.65 48.89 6.47
CA CYS A 610 -6.28 47.53 6.82
C CYS A 610 -5.07 47.51 7.75
N SER A 611 -5.05 46.60 8.72
CA SER A 611 -3.84 46.26 9.47
C SER A 611 -3.25 44.93 8.99
N MET A 612 -1.94 44.89 8.75
CA MET A 612 -1.19 43.70 8.37
C MET A 612 -0.44 43.15 9.58
N GLU A 613 -0.64 41.87 9.89
CA GLU A 613 0.23 41.13 10.81
C GLU A 613 0.76 39.86 10.16
N SER A 614 1.95 39.42 10.55
CA SER A 614 2.43 38.06 10.26
C SER A 614 1.83 37.12 11.30
N VAL A 615 1.41 35.93 10.87
CA VAL A 615 0.91 34.86 11.74
C VAL A 615 1.77 33.63 11.52
N THR A 616 2.53 33.22 12.55
CA THR A 616 3.34 32.00 12.53
C THR A 616 2.59 30.84 13.19
N LEU A 617 2.47 29.73 12.47
CA LEU A 617 1.76 28.53 12.89
C LEU A 617 2.67 27.30 12.81
N GLU A 618 2.52 26.41 13.78
CA GLU A 618 2.91 25.01 13.64
C GLU A 618 1.66 24.22 13.24
N THR A 619 1.72 23.51 12.13
CA THR A 619 0.61 22.75 11.56
C THR A 619 0.96 21.26 11.54
N ASP A 620 0.14 20.46 12.21
CA ASP A 620 0.19 19.00 12.17
C ASP A 620 -0.43 18.54 10.85
N MET A 621 0.39 17.94 10.00
CA MET A 621 0.02 17.41 8.69
C MET A 621 -0.18 15.90 8.78
N GLN A 622 -1.26 15.42 8.15
CA GLN A 622 -1.51 14.00 7.94
C GLN A 622 -1.61 13.72 6.45
N CYS A 623 -0.86 12.74 5.97
CA CYS A 623 -0.89 12.31 4.57
C CYS A 623 -1.23 10.84 4.44
N SER A 624 -2.09 10.50 3.48
CA SER A 624 -2.32 9.14 3.02
C SER A 624 -1.80 9.04 1.58
N GLY A 625 -0.67 8.34 1.39
CA GLY A 625 0.10 8.40 0.14
C GLY A 625 0.54 9.84 -0.17
N THR A 626 0.17 10.35 -1.36
CA THR A 626 0.49 11.72 -1.82
C THR A 626 -0.58 12.76 -1.45
N SER A 627 -1.65 12.36 -0.77
CA SER A 627 -2.72 13.28 -0.36
C SER A 627 -2.50 13.72 1.08
N CYS A 628 -2.13 14.99 1.26
CA CYS A 628 -1.87 15.61 2.56
C CYS A 628 -2.94 16.64 2.92
N ALA A 629 -3.25 16.75 4.22
CA ALA A 629 -4.12 17.79 4.77
C ALA A 629 -3.66 18.20 6.17
N ALA A 630 -3.96 19.45 6.55
CA ALA A 630 -3.77 19.96 7.89
C ALA A 630 -4.83 19.37 8.84
N HIS A 631 -4.40 18.86 9.99
CA HIS A 631 -5.27 18.26 11.00
C HIS A 631 -5.41 19.13 12.25
N ARG A 632 -4.31 19.73 12.72
CA ARG A 632 -4.28 20.56 13.92
C ARG A 632 -3.27 21.68 13.76
N GLN A 633 -3.54 22.83 14.37
CA GLN A 633 -2.68 24.00 14.29
C GLN A 633 -2.38 24.55 15.69
N ARG A 634 -1.20 25.11 15.87
CA ARG A 634 -0.78 25.82 17.08
C ARG A 634 -0.18 27.16 16.68
N ARG A 635 -0.69 28.25 17.25
CA ARG A 635 -0.09 29.58 17.03
C ARG A 635 1.16 29.72 17.88
N LEU A 636 2.27 30.10 17.24
CA LEU A 636 3.55 30.27 17.90
C LEU A 636 3.72 31.73 18.34
N ASN A 637 3.52 32.01 19.62
CA ASN A 637 3.83 33.32 20.23
C ASN A 637 4.80 33.09 21.40
N SER A 638 6.09 33.39 21.23
CA SER A 638 7.12 33.23 22.28
C SER A 638 8.08 34.41 22.32
N ARG A 639 8.74 34.67 23.46
CA ARG A 639 9.81 35.68 23.60
C ARG A 639 10.98 35.50 22.62
N GLN A 640 11.16 34.31 22.06
CA GLN A 640 12.19 34.01 21.05
C GLN A 640 11.70 34.16 19.59
N ARG A 641 10.38 34.16 19.38
CA ARG A 641 9.70 34.32 18.08
C ARG A 641 8.44 35.15 18.29
N PRO A 642 8.59 36.48 18.29
CA PRO A 642 7.49 37.41 18.51
C PRO A 642 6.43 37.26 17.43
N GLY A 643 5.16 37.45 17.80
CA GLY A 643 4.01 36.99 17.03
C GLY A 643 3.84 37.67 15.68
N ASN A 644 4.37 38.88 15.51
CA ASN A 644 4.23 39.70 14.30
C ASN A 644 5.57 40.03 13.61
N ARG A 645 6.51 39.09 13.55
CA ARG A 645 7.78 39.34 12.85
C ARG A 645 7.70 38.86 11.39
N PHE A 646 7.63 39.82 10.46
CA PHE A 646 7.67 39.51 9.03
C PHE A 646 9.04 38.93 8.63
N PRO A 647 9.10 38.14 7.55
CA PRO A 647 10.36 37.61 7.03
C PRO A 647 11.40 38.71 6.78
N ASP A 648 12.63 38.55 7.28
CA ASP A 648 13.70 39.53 7.07
C ASP A 648 13.91 39.81 5.56
N LEU A 649 13.76 38.79 4.71
CA LEU A 649 13.84 38.88 3.24
C LEU A 649 12.71 39.71 2.59
N MET A 650 11.54 39.76 3.21
CA MET A 650 10.41 40.59 2.78
C MET A 650 10.62 42.06 3.16
N LEU A 651 11.38 42.32 4.23
CA LEU A 651 11.57 43.64 4.82
C LEU A 651 12.95 44.28 4.55
N GLN A 652 13.88 43.59 3.87
CA GLN A 652 15.24 44.10 3.61
C GLN A 652 15.28 45.53 3.09
N GLU A 653 14.30 45.94 2.27
CA GLU A 653 14.08 47.34 1.91
C GLU A 653 12.57 47.64 1.86
N PRO A 654 12.09 48.75 2.45
CA PRO A 654 10.66 49.09 2.48
C PRO A 654 10.06 49.27 1.07
N MET A 655 10.89 49.67 0.10
CA MET A 655 10.47 49.83 -1.30
C MET A 655 10.06 48.50 -1.94
N LYS A 656 10.58 47.35 -1.48
CA LYS A 656 10.29 46.04 -2.08
C LYS A 656 8.89 45.55 -1.75
N LEU A 657 8.43 45.74 -0.52
CA LEU A 657 7.06 45.47 -0.12
C LEU A 657 6.07 46.37 -0.90
N TRP A 658 6.42 47.65 -1.07
CA TRP A 658 5.64 48.58 -1.88
C TRP A 658 5.52 48.11 -3.33
N ASN A 659 6.62 47.63 -3.93
CA ASN A 659 6.63 47.13 -5.30
C ASN A 659 5.67 45.95 -5.46
N ALA A 660 5.67 45.00 -4.52
CA ALA A 660 4.74 43.87 -4.54
C ALA A 660 3.26 44.32 -4.53
N PHE A 661 2.90 45.24 -3.63
CA PHE A 661 1.53 45.79 -3.61
C PHE A 661 1.18 46.58 -4.87
N SER A 662 2.13 47.33 -5.44
CA SER A 662 1.90 48.12 -6.65
C SER A 662 1.66 47.24 -7.89
N LEU A 663 2.30 46.07 -7.96
CA LEU A 663 2.17 45.14 -9.09
C LEU A 663 1.02 44.14 -8.94
N TRP A 664 0.44 44.02 -7.75
CA TRP A 664 -0.61 43.05 -7.46
C TRP A 664 -1.85 43.22 -8.34
N ALA A 665 -2.28 44.46 -8.60
CA ALA A 665 -3.43 44.72 -9.46
C ALA A 665 -3.26 44.19 -10.90
N ASN A 666 -2.02 44.01 -11.36
CA ASN A 666 -1.69 43.48 -12.70
C ASN A 666 -1.49 41.94 -12.71
N SER A 667 -1.66 41.26 -11.58
CA SER A 667 -1.41 39.82 -11.46
C SER A 667 -2.48 38.94 -12.12
N THR A 668 -3.60 39.52 -12.54
CA THR A 668 -4.71 38.80 -13.21
C THR A 668 -4.78 38.99 -14.73
N GLY A 669 -3.77 39.66 -15.32
CA GLY A 669 -3.72 39.97 -16.75
C GLY A 669 -4.49 41.23 -17.14
N SER A 670 -4.68 41.43 -18.45
CA SER A 670 -5.30 42.63 -19.01
C SER A 670 -6.75 42.80 -18.57
N LEU A 671 -7.07 43.98 -18.04
CA LEU A 671 -8.39 44.33 -17.55
C LEU A 671 -9.18 45.00 -18.68
N ALA A 672 -10.43 44.59 -18.87
CA ALA A 672 -11.32 45.27 -19.80
C ALA A 672 -11.85 46.56 -19.15
N PHE A 673 -11.81 47.65 -19.91
CA PHE A 673 -12.31 48.97 -19.48
C PHE A 673 -13.72 48.86 -18.88
N SER A 674 -13.91 49.40 -17.66
CA SER A 674 -15.18 49.43 -16.93
C SER A 674 -15.71 48.09 -16.37
N LEU A 675 -14.88 47.06 -16.28
CA LEU A 675 -15.17 45.84 -15.53
C LEU A 675 -14.42 45.82 -14.20
N ALA A 676 -15.02 45.20 -13.18
CA ALA A 676 -14.33 44.92 -11.93
C ALA A 676 -13.21 43.91 -12.16
N SER A 677 -12.07 44.10 -11.50
CA SER A 677 -10.97 43.14 -11.62
C SER A 677 -11.37 41.76 -11.06
N PRO A 678 -10.78 40.66 -11.56
CA PRO A 678 -11.01 39.34 -10.99
C PRO A 678 -10.67 39.25 -9.49
N ILE A 679 -9.71 40.05 -9.02
CA ILE A 679 -9.36 40.15 -7.59
C ILE A 679 -10.53 40.74 -6.79
N GLU A 680 -11.10 41.85 -7.24
CA GLU A 680 -12.25 42.49 -6.59
C GLU A 680 -13.49 41.58 -6.59
N ASN A 681 -13.74 40.87 -7.70
CA ASN A 681 -14.83 39.89 -7.78
C ASN A 681 -14.62 38.72 -6.80
N TYR A 682 -13.38 38.30 -6.56
CA TYR A 682 -13.09 37.26 -5.57
C TYR A 682 -13.42 37.70 -4.13
N PHE A 683 -13.09 38.95 -3.76
CA PHE A 683 -13.36 39.44 -2.39
C PHE A 683 -14.84 39.37 -2.00
N VAL A 684 -15.74 39.55 -2.96
CA VAL A 684 -17.20 39.61 -2.78
C VAL A 684 -17.94 38.29 -3.06
N ASP A 685 -17.22 37.16 -3.13
CA ASP A 685 -17.76 35.81 -3.36
C ASP A 685 -18.31 35.54 -4.75
N GLU A 686 -17.79 36.22 -5.78
CA GLU A 686 -18.22 35.89 -7.12
C GLU A 686 -17.70 34.49 -7.48
N THR A 687 -18.63 33.59 -7.83
CA THR A 687 -18.33 32.21 -8.20
C THR A 687 -17.40 32.12 -9.41
N PHE A 688 -17.49 33.11 -10.32
CA PHE A 688 -16.68 33.22 -11.52
C PHE A 688 -15.98 34.58 -11.59
N PRO A 689 -14.82 34.77 -10.93
CA PRO A 689 -14.20 36.09 -10.84
C PRO A 689 -13.82 36.72 -12.20
N TYR A 690 -13.64 35.89 -13.23
CA TYR A 690 -13.26 36.29 -14.59
C TYR A 690 -14.44 36.47 -15.55
N SER A 691 -15.70 36.36 -15.10
CA SER A 691 -16.87 36.47 -15.98
C SER A 691 -17.16 37.89 -16.47
N GLY A 692 -16.37 38.89 -16.08
CA GLY A 692 -16.49 40.26 -16.56
C GLY A 692 -17.67 41.02 -15.95
N GLN A 693 -17.76 41.05 -14.62
CA GLN A 693 -18.78 41.81 -13.91
C GLN A 693 -18.53 43.33 -14.03
N PRO A 694 -19.57 44.18 -14.14
CA PRO A 694 -19.39 45.63 -14.13
C PRO A 694 -18.82 46.10 -12.78
N THR A 695 -18.14 47.25 -12.77
CA THR A 695 -17.65 47.87 -11.53
C THR A 695 -18.77 48.00 -10.50
N ARG A 696 -18.55 47.52 -9.28
CA ARG A 696 -19.63 47.37 -8.29
C ARG A 696 -19.89 48.66 -7.51
N ASN A 697 -21.17 48.87 -7.15
CA ASN A 697 -21.56 49.93 -6.24
C ASN A 697 -21.27 49.52 -4.78
N TRP A 698 -20.12 49.97 -4.27
CA TRP A 698 -19.66 49.69 -2.90
C TRP A 698 -20.56 50.28 -1.81
N THR A 699 -21.50 51.18 -2.13
CA THR A 699 -22.47 51.70 -1.14
C THR A 699 -23.65 50.75 -0.88
N LYS A 700 -23.88 49.76 -1.76
CA LYS A 700 -24.95 48.74 -1.62
C LYS A 700 -24.46 47.40 -1.08
N VAL A 701 -23.15 47.18 -1.06
CA VAL A 701 -22.53 46.05 -0.35
C VAL A 701 -22.62 46.40 1.13
N ASP A 702 -23.26 45.56 1.95
CA ASP A 702 -23.38 45.79 3.40
C ASP A 702 -22.00 45.60 4.05
N THR A 703 -21.15 46.63 3.93
CA THR A 703 -19.73 46.62 4.35
C THR A 703 -19.55 46.16 5.80
N SER A 704 -20.57 46.39 6.65
CA SER A 704 -20.61 45.94 8.05
C SER A 704 -20.74 44.42 8.24
N LYS A 705 -21.39 43.70 7.30
CA LYS A 705 -21.51 42.23 7.33
C LYS A 705 -20.30 41.52 6.73
N PHE A 706 -19.48 42.23 5.96
CA PHE A 706 -18.37 41.66 5.21
C PHE A 706 -17.00 41.91 5.82
N GLU A 707 -16.81 42.72 6.87
CA GLU A 707 -15.46 43.03 7.40
C GLU A 707 -14.62 41.77 7.64
N ASN A 708 -15.19 40.75 8.30
CA ASN A 708 -14.51 39.49 8.53
C ASN A 708 -14.30 38.67 7.24
N ILE A 709 -15.33 38.48 6.42
CA ILE A 709 -15.24 37.66 5.19
C ILE A 709 -14.30 38.29 4.16
N TRP A 710 -14.40 39.62 4.00
CA TRP A 710 -13.54 40.43 3.16
C TRP A 710 -12.09 40.31 3.60
N SER A 711 -11.80 40.52 4.88
CA SER A 711 -10.47 40.38 5.47
C SER A 711 -9.87 38.99 5.24
N ARG A 712 -10.68 37.93 5.42
CA ARG A 712 -10.27 36.53 5.17
C ARG A 712 -9.90 36.29 3.72
N ARG A 713 -10.68 36.81 2.77
CA ARG A 713 -10.41 36.66 1.33
C ARG A 713 -9.29 37.56 0.84
N PHE A 714 -9.17 38.76 1.39
CA PHE A 714 -8.04 39.65 1.15
C PHE A 714 -6.74 38.95 1.57
N THR A 715 -6.74 38.35 2.77
CA THR A 715 -5.67 37.49 3.27
C THR A 715 -5.36 36.36 2.28
N THR A 716 -6.36 35.56 1.89
CA THR A 716 -6.15 34.47 0.92
C THR A 716 -5.56 34.98 -0.40
N ALA A 717 -6.14 36.03 -0.97
CA ALA A 717 -5.77 36.54 -2.29
C ALA A 717 -4.37 37.16 -2.29
N PHE A 718 -4.00 37.92 -1.26
CA PHE A 718 -2.68 38.53 -1.21
C PHE A 718 -1.59 37.49 -0.95
N ASN A 719 -1.78 36.55 -0.02
CA ASN A 719 -0.80 35.49 0.21
C ASN A 719 -0.66 34.57 -1.01
N THR A 720 -1.75 34.27 -1.72
CA THR A 720 -1.67 33.52 -3.00
C THR A 720 -0.80 34.25 -4.03
N TYR A 721 -0.97 35.57 -4.13
CA TYR A 721 -0.12 36.40 -5.00
C TYR A 721 1.33 36.39 -4.51
N TRP A 722 1.56 36.69 -3.24
CA TRP A 722 2.89 36.72 -2.64
C TRP A 722 3.64 35.40 -2.83
N GLU A 723 3.03 34.28 -2.48
CA GLU A 723 3.62 32.94 -2.63
C GLU A 723 3.93 32.60 -4.09
N SER A 724 3.09 33.04 -5.04
CA SER A 724 3.38 32.85 -6.47
C SER A 724 4.66 33.55 -6.92
N THR A 725 5.09 34.61 -6.22
CA THR A 725 6.37 35.30 -6.47
C THR A 725 7.58 34.61 -5.86
N LEU A 726 7.40 33.68 -4.91
CA LEU A 726 8.50 33.02 -4.20
C LEU A 726 9.12 31.88 -5.02
N ASN A 727 8.31 31.14 -5.78
CA ASN A 727 8.78 30.07 -6.66
C ASN A 727 7.94 29.96 -7.95
N PRO A 728 7.94 31.01 -8.80
CA PRO A 728 7.04 31.07 -9.96
C PRO A 728 7.28 29.99 -11.01
N ASN A 729 8.52 29.50 -11.14
CA ASN A 729 8.88 28.53 -12.17
C ASN A 729 8.84 27.06 -11.67
N GLY A 730 9.03 26.84 -10.37
CA GLY A 730 9.14 25.49 -9.78
C GLY A 730 7.90 25.01 -9.02
N HIS A 731 6.87 25.86 -8.84
CA HIS A 731 5.66 25.50 -8.08
C HIS A 731 4.87 24.37 -8.73
N THR A 732 4.73 24.41 -10.07
CA THR A 732 3.95 23.41 -10.81
C THR A 732 4.67 22.06 -10.96
N ASN A 733 5.99 22.03 -10.70
CA ASN A 733 6.78 20.81 -10.71
C ASN A 733 6.65 20.07 -9.37
N VAL A 734 5.57 19.28 -9.25
CA VAL A 734 5.23 18.53 -8.05
C VAL A 734 5.85 17.13 -8.09
N SER A 735 6.85 16.93 -7.24
CA SER A 735 7.38 15.61 -6.89
C SER A 735 7.52 15.53 -5.38
N PHE A 736 7.01 14.47 -4.78
CA PHE A 736 7.15 14.21 -3.34
C PHE A 736 8.37 13.34 -3.01
N GLN A 737 9.07 12.85 -4.03
CA GLN A 737 10.28 12.06 -3.87
C GLN A 737 11.41 12.91 -3.31
N THR A 738 12.31 12.26 -2.58
CA THR A 738 13.53 12.90 -2.09
C THR A 738 14.48 13.18 -3.25
N ASP A 739 14.76 14.46 -3.52
CA ASP A 739 15.80 14.88 -4.47
C ASP A 739 17.07 15.27 -3.68
N HIS A 740 18.25 14.84 -4.13
CA HIS A 740 19.51 15.17 -3.44
C HIS A 740 20.00 16.59 -3.72
N SER A 741 19.36 17.33 -4.64
CA SER A 741 19.69 18.73 -4.97
C SER A 741 19.00 19.78 -4.08
N ILE A 742 18.36 19.36 -2.98
CA ILE A 742 17.65 20.24 -2.05
C ILE A 742 18.69 21.08 -1.27
N ASN A 743 18.58 22.42 -1.37
CA ASN A 743 19.32 23.46 -0.62
C ASN A 743 20.46 24.22 -1.33
N THR A 744 20.27 24.66 -2.57
CA THR A 744 21.10 25.74 -3.13
C THR A 744 20.46 27.11 -2.86
N VAL A 745 20.89 27.79 -1.78
CA VAL A 745 20.56 29.20 -1.56
C VAL A 745 21.47 30.04 -2.46
N SER A 746 21.04 30.33 -3.69
CA SER A 746 21.69 31.37 -4.50
C SER A 746 21.01 32.70 -4.22
N VAL A 747 21.80 33.70 -3.83
CA VAL A 747 21.33 35.03 -3.39
C VAL A 747 20.96 35.93 -4.59
N GLU A 748 21.39 35.58 -5.80
CA GLU A 748 21.37 36.48 -6.96
C GLU A 748 20.51 36.02 -8.15
N HIS A 749 20.11 34.74 -8.23
CA HIS A 749 19.36 34.22 -9.37
C HIS A 749 18.00 33.65 -8.97
N SER A 750 17.03 33.72 -9.89
CA SER A 750 15.74 33.04 -9.78
C SER A 750 15.98 31.53 -9.72
N ASN A 751 15.97 30.96 -8.51
CA ASN A 751 16.27 29.55 -8.28
C ASN A 751 15.16 28.68 -8.90
N LEU A 752 15.55 27.58 -9.55
CA LEU A 752 14.61 26.52 -9.94
C LEU A 752 14.14 25.70 -8.73
N SER A 753 14.90 25.72 -7.62
CA SER A 753 14.63 24.98 -6.38
C SER A 753 14.46 25.95 -5.19
N PRO A 754 13.33 25.91 -4.46
CA PRO A 754 13.14 26.71 -3.25
C PRO A 754 14.00 26.19 -2.10
N PHE A 755 14.31 27.04 -1.13
CA PHE A 755 14.91 26.59 0.14
C PHE A 755 13.91 25.70 0.89
N MET A 756 14.35 24.61 1.50
CA MET A 756 13.44 23.70 2.21
C MET A 756 13.93 23.49 3.64
N ASN A 757 13.03 23.69 4.61
CA ASN A 757 13.28 23.30 5.99
C ASN A 757 13.01 21.80 6.16
N SER A 758 13.56 21.19 7.21
CA SER A 758 13.40 19.75 7.50
C SER A 758 12.69 19.52 8.82
N THR A 759 11.83 18.51 8.88
CA THR A 759 11.15 18.04 10.10
C THR A 759 11.20 16.51 10.18
N THR A 760 11.14 15.98 11.38
CA THR A 760 11.04 14.53 11.62
C THR A 760 9.58 14.15 11.81
N GLY A 761 9.07 13.28 10.96
CA GLY A 761 7.73 12.73 11.01
C GLY A 761 7.70 11.24 11.32
N THR A 762 6.50 10.73 11.61
CA THR A 762 6.23 9.31 11.74
C THR A 762 5.59 8.79 10.46
N VAL A 763 6.18 7.75 9.87
CA VAL A 763 5.60 6.98 8.77
C VAL A 763 5.03 5.68 9.31
N LYS A 764 3.79 5.37 8.95
CA LYS A 764 3.08 4.15 9.34
C LYS A 764 2.74 3.35 8.09
N VAL A 765 3.38 2.20 7.93
CA VAL A 765 3.17 1.30 6.80
C VAL A 765 2.22 0.19 7.24
N THR A 766 1.06 0.10 6.61
CA THR A 766 0.07 -0.95 6.85
C THR A 766 0.19 -2.05 5.79
N ASN A 767 0.58 -3.24 6.23
CA ASN A 767 0.71 -4.42 5.39
C ASN A 767 -0.40 -5.44 5.70
N GLU A 768 -0.99 -6.00 4.66
CA GLU A 768 -1.89 -7.15 4.78
C GLU A 768 -1.06 -8.43 5.01
N LEU A 769 -1.23 -9.04 6.19
CA LEU A 769 -0.58 -10.29 6.58
C LEU A 769 -1.59 -11.45 6.58
N TYR A 770 -1.10 -12.65 6.31
CA TYR A 770 -1.87 -13.87 6.55
C TYR A 770 -1.92 -14.18 8.04
N ILE A 771 -3.12 -14.43 8.56
CA ILE A 771 -3.35 -14.86 9.95
C ILE A 771 -3.91 -16.26 9.93
N ALA A 772 -3.20 -17.19 10.57
CA ALA A 772 -3.59 -18.59 10.66
C ALA A 772 -4.37 -18.88 11.95
N ASN A 773 -5.56 -19.49 11.84
CA ASN A 773 -6.36 -19.82 13.02
C ASN A 773 -5.94 -21.16 13.63
N ARG A 774 -5.28 -21.09 14.79
CA ARG A 774 -4.73 -22.25 15.51
C ARG A 774 -5.79 -23.30 15.87
N LEU A 775 -7.02 -22.90 16.20
CA LEU A 775 -8.10 -23.82 16.54
C LEU A 775 -8.51 -24.65 15.32
N TRP A 776 -8.69 -24.01 14.17
CA TRP A 776 -9.08 -24.70 12.94
C TRP A 776 -7.96 -25.59 12.40
N ILE A 777 -6.69 -25.17 12.53
CA ILE A 777 -5.53 -26.02 12.22
C ILE A 777 -5.55 -27.30 13.08
N ALA A 778 -5.74 -27.16 14.40
CA ALA A 778 -5.76 -28.30 15.31
C ALA A 778 -6.92 -29.26 14.99
N LEU A 779 -8.12 -28.73 14.71
CA LEU A 779 -9.28 -29.54 14.33
C LEU A 779 -9.04 -30.28 13.00
N LEU A 780 -8.48 -29.61 11.99
CA LEU A 780 -8.17 -30.25 10.70
C LEU A 780 -7.17 -31.38 10.86
N LEU A 781 -6.08 -31.14 11.61
CA LEU A 781 -5.06 -32.16 11.87
C LEU A 781 -5.68 -33.35 12.60
N LEU A 782 -6.49 -33.11 13.63
CA LEU A 782 -7.16 -34.17 14.39
C LEU A 782 -8.06 -35.04 13.49
N THR A 783 -8.97 -34.43 12.71
CA THR A 783 -9.89 -35.18 11.86
C THR A 783 -9.17 -35.91 10.74
N THR A 784 -8.12 -35.31 10.18
CA THR A 784 -7.32 -35.90 9.09
C THR A 784 -6.49 -37.07 9.59
N MET A 785 -5.95 -36.99 10.82
CA MET A 785 -5.24 -38.11 11.43
C MET A 785 -6.18 -39.29 11.66
N ILE A 786 -7.39 -39.06 12.19
CA ILE A 786 -8.41 -40.12 12.33
C ILE A 786 -8.70 -40.75 10.96
N LEU A 787 -8.89 -39.94 9.93
CA LEU A 787 -9.11 -40.42 8.56
C LEU A 787 -7.95 -41.28 8.04
N MET A 788 -6.70 -40.87 8.32
CA MET A 788 -5.50 -41.64 7.98
C MET A 788 -5.48 -42.99 8.68
N VAL A 789 -5.84 -43.05 9.97
CA VAL A 789 -5.95 -44.31 10.72
C VAL A 789 -6.98 -45.24 10.08
N LEU A 790 -8.17 -44.72 9.76
CA LEU A 790 -9.22 -45.50 9.11
C LEU A 790 -8.76 -46.05 7.75
N ALA A 791 -8.02 -45.25 6.98
CA ALA A 791 -7.46 -45.66 5.70
C ALA A 791 -6.45 -46.80 5.84
N ILE A 792 -5.47 -46.66 6.74
CA ILE A 792 -4.45 -47.69 7.01
C ILE A 792 -5.11 -48.96 7.54
N CYS A 793 -6.01 -48.85 8.52
CA CYS A 793 -6.74 -50.00 9.05
C CYS A 793 -7.57 -50.68 7.97
N GLY A 794 -8.23 -49.93 7.10
CA GLY A 794 -9.01 -50.46 5.98
C GLY A 794 -8.15 -51.28 5.00
N LEU A 795 -6.97 -50.77 4.65
CA LEU A 795 -5.99 -51.44 3.78
C LEU A 795 -5.42 -52.71 4.45
N VAL A 796 -5.05 -52.62 5.73
CA VAL A 796 -4.54 -53.76 6.50
C VAL A 796 -5.59 -54.86 6.63
N LEU A 797 -6.85 -54.52 6.92
CA LEU A 797 -7.95 -55.48 6.96
C LEU A 797 -8.14 -56.17 5.60
N GLN A 798 -8.04 -55.44 4.50
CA GLN A 798 -8.10 -56.01 3.14
C GLN A 798 -7.01 -57.06 2.88
N ALA A 799 -5.82 -56.89 3.46
CA ALA A 799 -4.74 -57.87 3.36
C ALA A 799 -5.01 -59.18 4.12
N PHE A 800 -5.87 -59.13 5.15
CA PHE A 800 -6.21 -60.29 5.98
C PHE A 800 -7.42 -61.07 5.48
N ILE A 801 -8.40 -60.40 4.90
CA ILE A 801 -9.64 -61.01 4.37
C ILE A 801 -9.31 -62.06 3.29
N ARG A 802 -9.94 -63.23 3.37
CA ARG A 802 -9.70 -64.38 2.48
C ARG A 802 -10.89 -64.68 1.58
N GLY A 803 -12.10 -64.48 2.09
CA GLY A 803 -13.35 -64.83 1.45
C GLY A 803 -13.80 -63.82 0.39
N PRO A 804 -14.71 -64.24 -0.50
CA PRO A 804 -15.32 -63.37 -1.49
C PRO A 804 -16.15 -62.26 -0.85
N ASP A 805 -16.48 -61.23 -1.64
CA ASP A 805 -17.34 -60.14 -1.20
C ASP A 805 -18.82 -60.54 -1.34
N VAL A 806 -19.37 -61.15 -0.29
CA VAL A 806 -20.74 -61.72 -0.28
C VAL A 806 -21.72 -60.81 0.48
N LEU A 807 -21.24 -59.71 1.06
CA LEU A 807 -22.05 -58.87 1.93
C LEU A 807 -22.90 -57.87 1.14
N GLY A 808 -24.23 -58.04 1.22
CA GLY A 808 -25.25 -57.01 1.04
C GLY A 808 -25.84 -56.65 2.41
N TYR A 809 -27.17 -56.53 2.55
CA TYR A 809 -27.78 -56.48 3.89
C TYR A 809 -27.47 -57.79 4.64
N ALA A 810 -26.85 -57.72 5.83
CA ALA A 810 -26.44 -58.94 6.54
C ALA A 810 -27.64 -59.82 6.89
N SER A 811 -28.81 -59.21 7.11
CA SER A 811 -30.08 -59.91 7.30
C SER A 811 -30.53 -60.77 6.10
N THR A 812 -30.16 -60.43 4.86
CA THR A 812 -30.56 -61.23 3.68
C THR A 812 -29.81 -62.55 3.61
N LEU A 813 -28.61 -62.63 4.20
CA LEU A 813 -27.83 -63.85 4.30
C LEU A 813 -28.48 -64.93 5.20
N THR A 814 -29.55 -64.56 5.90
CA THR A 814 -30.38 -65.46 6.73
C THR A 814 -31.70 -65.87 6.06
N ARG A 815 -32.01 -65.36 4.85
CA ARG A 815 -33.22 -65.73 4.12
C ARG A 815 -32.92 -66.96 3.26
N ASP A 816 -33.72 -68.00 3.45
CA ASP A 816 -33.67 -69.25 2.67
C ASP A 816 -32.27 -69.88 2.55
N ASN A 817 -31.42 -69.63 3.56
CA ASN A 817 -30.08 -70.16 3.64
C ASN A 817 -30.09 -71.47 4.45
N PRO A 818 -29.84 -72.63 3.83
CA PRO A 818 -29.89 -73.93 4.51
C PRO A 818 -28.83 -74.09 5.61
N TYR A 819 -27.77 -73.28 5.60
CA TYR A 819 -26.70 -73.30 6.61
C TYR A 819 -26.97 -72.37 7.80
N VAL A 820 -28.11 -71.67 7.82
CA VAL A 820 -28.54 -70.74 8.88
C VAL A 820 -29.95 -71.13 9.35
N PRO A 821 -30.09 -72.16 10.19
CA PRO A 821 -31.39 -72.54 10.74
C PRO A 821 -31.96 -71.39 11.58
N VAL A 822 -33.07 -70.82 11.12
CA VAL A 822 -33.86 -69.82 11.85
C VAL A 822 -35.26 -70.37 12.12
N PRO A 823 -35.90 -70.02 13.25
CA PRO A 823 -37.28 -70.43 13.53
C PRO A 823 -38.23 -70.04 12.38
N PRO A 824 -39.25 -70.87 12.07
CA PRO A 824 -40.18 -70.58 10.99
C PRO A 824 -40.97 -69.28 11.26
N GLY A 825 -41.06 -68.40 10.24
CA GLY A 825 -41.77 -67.12 10.29
C GLY A 825 -40.90 -65.90 9.99
N GLY A 826 -41.50 -64.70 9.95
CA GLY A 826 -40.76 -63.44 9.81
C GLY A 826 -40.16 -63.15 8.41
N SER A 827 -40.71 -63.76 7.35
CA SER A 827 -40.34 -63.46 5.96
C SER A 827 -40.66 -62.01 5.56
N TYR A 828 -41.75 -61.46 6.11
CA TYR A 828 -42.21 -60.08 5.90
C TYR A 828 -41.35 -59.02 6.62
N LEU A 829 -40.47 -59.42 7.54
CA LEU A 829 -39.66 -58.47 8.32
C LEU A 829 -38.59 -57.84 7.43
N ASP A 830 -38.51 -56.51 7.47
CA ASP A 830 -37.43 -55.75 6.87
C ASP A 830 -36.08 -56.01 7.56
N GLY A 831 -34.98 -55.68 6.86
CA GLY A 831 -33.63 -56.04 7.29
C GLY A 831 -33.27 -55.66 8.73
N PRO A 832 -33.46 -54.38 9.16
CA PRO A 832 -33.18 -53.96 10.54
C PRO A 832 -34.00 -54.72 11.59
N ASP A 833 -35.29 -54.92 11.36
CA ASP A 833 -36.19 -55.59 12.31
C ASP A 833 -35.90 -57.08 12.39
N ARG A 834 -35.57 -57.72 11.25
CA ARG A 834 -35.11 -59.11 11.22
C ARG A 834 -33.76 -59.27 11.95
N ALA A 835 -32.81 -58.36 11.75
CA ALA A 835 -31.54 -58.37 12.48
C ALA A 835 -31.72 -58.15 13.99
N ARG A 836 -32.71 -57.35 14.41
CA ARG A 836 -33.09 -57.16 15.82
C ARG A 836 -33.70 -58.43 16.42
N GLY A 837 -34.61 -59.08 15.68
CA GLY A 837 -35.23 -60.34 16.11
C GLY A 837 -34.21 -61.47 16.24
N LEU A 838 -33.21 -61.51 15.36
CA LEU A 838 -32.14 -62.52 15.33
C LEU A 838 -30.84 -62.01 15.97
N LYS A 839 -30.90 -61.06 16.90
CA LYS A 839 -29.71 -60.38 17.47
C LYS A 839 -28.65 -61.31 18.09
N HIS A 840 -29.05 -62.47 18.60
CA HIS A 840 -28.16 -63.46 19.22
C HIS A 840 -27.57 -64.46 18.22
N LEU A 841 -28.06 -64.47 16.98
CA LEU A 841 -27.55 -65.36 15.94
C LEU A 841 -26.15 -64.92 15.53
N ARG A 842 -25.18 -65.83 15.66
CA ARG A 842 -23.80 -65.61 15.23
C ARG A 842 -23.59 -66.22 13.86
N LEU A 843 -23.06 -65.42 12.94
CA LEU A 843 -22.76 -65.81 11.57
C LEU A 843 -21.25 -65.90 11.34
N GLN A 844 -20.84 -66.85 10.50
CA GLN A 844 -19.46 -67.01 10.05
C GLN A 844 -19.42 -67.37 8.57
N LEU A 845 -18.50 -66.77 7.81
CA LEU A 845 -18.14 -67.22 6.47
C LEU A 845 -17.09 -68.33 6.60
N ALA A 846 -17.46 -69.55 6.19
CA ALA A 846 -16.65 -70.74 6.40
C ALA A 846 -16.75 -71.70 5.20
N ASP A 847 -15.85 -72.66 5.17
CA ASP A 847 -15.93 -73.82 4.29
C ASP A 847 -16.89 -74.83 4.91
N VAL A 848 -18.08 -74.99 4.34
CA VAL A 848 -19.12 -75.92 4.82
C VAL A 848 -18.98 -77.33 4.24
N HIS A 849 -17.96 -77.56 3.40
CA HIS A 849 -17.66 -78.88 2.86
C HIS A 849 -16.20 -79.28 3.10
N PRO A 850 -15.73 -79.31 4.37
CA PRO A 850 -14.31 -79.39 4.67
C PRO A 850 -13.68 -80.75 4.29
N GLN A 851 -14.47 -81.81 4.13
CA GLN A 851 -13.99 -83.16 3.83
C GLN A 851 -13.96 -83.50 2.32
N GLY A 852 -14.52 -82.62 1.46
CA GLY A 852 -14.51 -82.82 0.01
C GLY A 852 -13.17 -82.48 -0.66
N ALA A 853 -12.94 -82.97 -1.88
CA ALA A 853 -11.74 -82.62 -2.66
C ALA A 853 -11.68 -81.11 -3.00
N THR A 854 -12.85 -80.49 -3.13
CA THR A 854 -13.09 -79.06 -3.31
C THR A 854 -13.90 -78.54 -2.11
N GLY A 855 -13.61 -77.32 -1.65
CA GLY A 855 -14.37 -76.67 -0.57
C GLY A 855 -15.56 -75.86 -1.10
N TYR A 856 -16.56 -75.59 -0.25
CA TYR A 856 -17.72 -74.76 -0.61
C TYR A 856 -17.87 -73.60 0.37
N VAL A 857 -17.82 -72.36 -0.14
CA VAL A 857 -17.84 -71.15 0.68
C VAL A 857 -19.29 -70.72 0.94
N ALA A 858 -19.72 -70.77 2.21
CA ALA A 858 -21.05 -70.32 2.60
C ALA A 858 -21.07 -69.59 3.95
N VAL A 859 -22.09 -68.76 4.14
CA VAL A 859 -22.38 -68.15 5.44
C VAL A 859 -23.19 -69.14 6.27
N ARG A 860 -22.67 -69.53 7.43
CA ARG A 860 -23.32 -70.45 8.36
C ARG A 860 -23.62 -69.79 9.70
N SER A 861 -24.55 -70.38 10.46
CA SER A 861 -24.72 -70.06 11.88
C SER A 861 -23.76 -70.86 12.77
N ILE A 862 -23.35 -70.29 13.90
CA ILE A 862 -22.60 -71.00 14.94
C ILE A 862 -23.59 -71.38 16.07
N PRO A 863 -23.85 -72.68 16.33
CA PRO A 863 -24.76 -73.10 17.39
C PRO A 863 -24.21 -72.77 18.78
N ALA A 864 -25.10 -72.51 19.75
CA ALA A 864 -24.75 -72.17 21.13
C ALA A 864 -24.38 -73.39 22.00
N MET A 865 -24.68 -74.60 21.53
CA MET A 865 -24.31 -75.87 22.17
C MET A 865 -23.40 -76.68 21.25
N GLN A 866 -22.36 -77.24 21.86
CA GLN A 866 -21.16 -77.76 21.24
C GLN A 866 -21.32 -79.24 20.88
N ASP A 867 -22.10 -79.55 19.83
CA ASP A 867 -22.27 -80.95 19.40
C ASP A 867 -22.12 -81.20 17.88
N ASP A 868 -21.74 -80.19 17.07
CA ASP A 868 -21.60 -80.35 15.62
C ASP A 868 -20.34 -79.66 15.02
N ASP A 869 -19.20 -79.75 15.71
CA ASP A 869 -17.89 -79.27 15.20
C ASP A 869 -17.36 -80.07 13.99
N LYS A 870 -18.14 -81.01 13.42
CA LYS A 870 -17.68 -81.90 12.33
C LYS A 870 -17.94 -81.39 10.90
N PHE A 871 -18.72 -80.34 10.70
CA PHE A 871 -19.23 -79.98 9.36
C PHE A 871 -18.67 -78.71 8.71
N ALA A 872 -17.85 -77.89 9.38
CA ALA A 872 -17.28 -76.69 8.75
C ALA A 872 -15.87 -76.36 9.23
N ALA A 873 -15.02 -75.83 8.33
CA ALA A 873 -13.67 -75.38 8.64
C ALA A 873 -13.46 -73.89 8.27
N PRO A 874 -12.51 -73.18 8.91
CA PRO A 874 -12.11 -71.85 8.48
C PRO A 874 -11.58 -71.84 7.04
N LEU A 875 -11.75 -70.72 6.33
CA LEU A 875 -11.25 -70.58 4.96
C LEU A 875 -9.71 -70.68 4.90
N ASP A 876 -9.21 -71.54 4.01
CA ASP A 876 -7.78 -71.72 3.73
C ASP A 876 -7.41 -71.12 2.37
N ARG A 877 -6.30 -70.37 2.33
CA ARG A 877 -5.80 -69.74 1.09
C ARG A 877 -5.30 -70.76 0.06
N LYS A 878 -4.86 -71.94 0.51
CA LYS A 878 -4.23 -72.96 -0.37
C LYS A 878 -5.24 -73.96 -0.94
N ARG A 879 -6.46 -73.99 -0.43
CA ARG A 879 -7.53 -74.90 -0.87
C ARG A 879 -8.24 -74.37 -2.12
N LEU A 880 -8.70 -75.30 -2.97
CA LEU A 880 -9.55 -75.01 -4.13
C LEU A 880 -11.02 -74.98 -3.71
N TYR A 881 -11.73 -73.94 -4.14
CA TYR A 881 -13.15 -73.74 -3.87
C TYR A 881 -13.95 -73.72 -5.19
N GLU A 882 -15.18 -74.23 -5.11
CA GLU A 882 -16.17 -74.21 -6.19
C GLU A 882 -16.98 -72.91 -6.24
#